data_AF-A0A5C3FS00-F1
#
_entry.id   AF-A0A5C3FS00-F1
#
_cell.length_a   1.000
_cell.length_b   1.000
_cell.length_c   1.000
_cell.angle_alpha   90.00
_cell.angle_beta   90.00
_cell.angle_gamma   90.00
#
_symmetry.space_group_name_H-M   'P 1'
#
loop_
_entity.id
_entity.type
_entity.pdbx_description
1 polymer ?
#
loop_
_entity_poly.entity_id
_entity_poly.type
_entity_poly.pdbx_seq_one_letter_code
_entity_poly.pdbx_strand_id
1 'polypeptide(L)'
;MARLDWLVKRLDQGSDRKAPRPSSSDETETSDKDTPGSHSAQKPRQLPDAYSGRGVSDDFINDARRDMQMRKMKYDEADFKWLREARTQIYMMGLKHTELATEHKALTTELNRIFQLAAAAVQKPKTKRKKAKGAAKKEEDADQAATSESLPASAEDEDRAKTAMEEAHEKAAQLRDRAKQVKAELAPLIKQLEDMRERSLQIRMSWPNHCHPDVPIGPEENAVVMSVQDPLNLLPTEFDAMKESWNKSAIQIKDFPEGPPPDKKRDHLRVANYARNAEVDTISGLLATGSSWPYLLGSISLLEHALTQYAMSKVVSKGFLAVSPPDVVRAELADRCGFRPRDEKAKQTYFLEGISRRQLKKEASAKNGEEEESFLNGELCLAATAEIPLAGLLAGRLFEPFRKSKRHGYLNKISEGLIQDSDLPIKLAALGHSFRAEAGARGADTRGLYRVHQFSKVEMFVAMKSFRDKSDAMLEELRGIQEEVIGGLGLPYRVLDMPTEELGASAYRKYDIEVWMPGRGSWGEVSSASNCTVYQALRLGIKQKRAPPMSSATSTDDSTTDEASDGASDGASDKTSVKASVKASDKASDKAPDSSPDKASPTLPSGSGGRTLHTLNATAAAIPRLIVAILENHGVEKGRLVLPDTLKPFWLAGEHDRNVTWLHTGKLKRRPRSRLQRALMRVRSIAKRNGTDAPTMVASFLILHELTALVPLVVLFYVFGALGVGTAVLQWLLGDSEPSAEDESMAARLRAWARRKEERFERYCRKNGYLGFEKQDAETMEQAQKVGDTSRVAASFANMVAAYILVKALIPLRIGASVALAAPFSRTVLEPLKGVTRRIFRRRATPTRA
;
A
#
# COMPACT_ATOMS: atom_id res chain seq x y z
N MET A 1 40.46 -16.79 18.71
CA MET A 1 40.68 -16.87 20.17
C MET A 1 40.48 -15.54 20.90
N ALA A 2 41.16 -14.43 20.54
CA ALA A 2 40.91 -13.12 21.19
C ALA A 2 39.49 -12.52 20.95
N ARG A 3 38.77 -12.96 19.91
CA ARG A 3 37.36 -12.56 19.64
C ARG A 3 36.30 -13.43 20.34
N LEU A 4 36.70 -14.59 20.89
CA LEU A 4 35.81 -15.43 21.72
C LEU A 4 35.82 -14.98 23.19
N ASP A 5 36.95 -14.46 23.68
CA ASP A 5 37.09 -13.98 25.07
C ASP A 5 36.23 -12.74 25.38
N TRP A 6 35.96 -11.92 24.35
CA TRP A 6 35.05 -10.77 24.47
C TRP A 6 33.57 -11.15 24.53
N LEU A 7 33.18 -12.27 23.92
CA LEU A 7 31.79 -12.73 23.85
C LEU A 7 31.38 -13.51 25.11
N VAL A 8 32.32 -14.23 25.73
CA VAL A 8 32.11 -14.97 26.98
C VAL A 8 31.99 -14.02 28.18
N LYS A 9 32.80 -12.95 28.26
CA LYS A 9 32.72 -11.95 29.34
C LYS A 9 31.41 -11.14 29.39
N ARG A 10 30.62 -11.13 28.32
CA ARG A 10 29.35 -10.39 28.25
C ARG A 10 28.12 -11.25 28.56
N LEU A 11 28.27 -12.57 28.53
CA LEU A 11 27.20 -13.53 28.87
C LEU A 11 27.19 -13.92 30.36
N ASP A 12 28.27 -13.63 31.10
CA ASP A 12 28.46 -14.05 32.50
C ASP A 12 28.02 -12.99 33.55
N GLN A 13 27.46 -11.85 33.11
CA GLN A 13 26.94 -10.79 34.01
C GLN A 13 25.41 -10.73 34.07
N GLY A 14 24.76 -11.88 33.84
CA GLY A 14 23.31 -11.96 33.66
C GLY A 14 22.60 -13.05 34.46
N SER A 15 23.13 -13.51 35.59
CA SER A 15 22.37 -14.42 36.48
C SER A 15 22.90 -14.43 37.91
N ASP A 16 22.45 -13.48 38.73
CA ASP A 16 22.41 -13.72 40.18
C ASP A 16 21.46 -12.74 40.86
N ARG A 17 20.16 -13.10 40.91
CA ARG A 17 19.27 -12.62 41.98
C ARG A 17 18.32 -13.73 42.40
N LYS A 18 18.69 -14.38 43.51
CA LYS A 18 17.79 -15.10 44.41
C LYS A 18 16.65 -14.19 44.85
N ALA A 19 15.43 -14.74 44.85
CA ALA A 19 14.25 -14.12 45.43
C ALA A 19 14.38 -13.94 46.95
N PRO A 20 13.76 -12.88 47.51
CA PRO A 20 13.05 -13.03 48.77
C PRO A 20 11.64 -12.43 48.78
N ARG A 21 10.91 -12.88 49.80
CA ARG A 21 9.49 -12.76 50.15
C ARG A 21 9.07 -11.36 50.67
N PRO A 22 7.74 -11.12 50.88
CA PRO A 22 7.18 -9.78 51.09
C PRO A 22 7.05 -9.39 52.58
N SER A 23 7.25 -8.10 52.90
CA SER A 23 6.83 -7.40 54.14
C SER A 23 7.18 -5.91 54.01
N SER A 24 6.21 -5.00 53.92
CA SER A 24 5.65 -4.15 54.99
C SER A 24 6.49 -2.91 55.39
N SER A 25 5.78 -1.77 55.44
CA SER A 25 5.96 -0.54 56.23
C SER A 25 7.19 0.37 56.02
N ASP A 26 6.85 1.59 55.62
CA ASP A 26 7.24 2.91 56.13
C ASP A 26 8.69 3.43 56.10
N GLU A 27 8.74 4.64 55.51
CA GLU A 27 9.56 5.82 55.83
C GLU A 27 11.09 5.69 55.89
N THR A 28 11.77 6.34 54.94
CA THR A 28 12.54 7.57 55.22
C THR A 28 13.12 8.16 53.93
N GLU A 29 12.90 9.45 53.76
CA GLU A 29 13.48 10.29 52.72
C GLU A 29 15.01 10.33 52.82
N THR A 30 15.70 10.32 51.67
CA THR A 30 16.83 11.24 51.43
C THR A 30 16.97 11.46 49.94
N SER A 31 17.06 12.74 49.60
CA SER A 31 17.12 13.32 48.27
C SER A 31 18.37 12.91 47.51
N ASP A 32 18.21 12.50 46.25
CA ASP A 32 19.15 12.91 45.20
C ASP A 32 18.42 13.06 43.86
N LYS A 33 18.58 14.26 43.30
CA LYS A 33 18.03 14.71 42.04
C LYS A 33 18.81 14.06 40.91
N ASP A 34 18.16 13.17 40.16
CA ASP A 34 18.38 13.00 38.72
C ASP A 34 17.24 12.15 38.14
N THR A 35 16.14 12.82 37.78
CA THR A 35 15.03 12.17 37.09
C THR A 35 15.36 12.06 35.60
N PRO A 36 15.41 10.85 35.01
CA PRO A 36 15.40 10.73 33.56
C PRO A 36 14.07 11.30 33.06
N GLY A 37 14.14 12.23 32.10
CA GLY A 37 13.00 12.98 31.61
C GLY A 37 11.79 12.08 31.35
N SER A 38 10.65 12.43 31.97
CA SER A 38 9.39 11.79 31.65
C SER A 38 9.11 12.01 30.17
N HIS A 39 9.17 10.95 29.37
CA HIS A 39 8.44 10.94 28.11
C HIS A 39 6.98 11.19 28.48
N SER A 40 6.49 12.42 28.28
CA SER A 40 5.08 12.74 28.46
C SER A 40 4.29 11.72 27.64
N ALA A 41 3.56 10.83 28.31
CA ALA A 41 2.67 9.90 27.63
C ALA A 41 1.77 10.72 26.71
N GLN A 42 1.89 10.51 25.40
CA GLN A 42 1.08 11.24 24.44
C GLN A 42 -0.39 11.00 24.77
N LYS A 43 -1.15 12.08 24.95
CA LYS A 43 -2.58 11.95 25.19
C LYS A 43 -3.19 11.15 24.02
N PRO A 44 -4.00 10.11 24.28
CA PRO A 44 -4.64 9.36 23.22
C PRO A 44 -5.51 10.30 22.39
N ARG A 45 -5.50 10.12 21.06
CA ARG A 45 -6.43 10.85 20.19
C ARG A 45 -7.86 10.51 20.61
N GLN A 46 -8.64 11.53 20.90
CA GLN A 46 -10.06 11.35 21.19
C GLN A 46 -10.85 11.30 19.89
N LEU A 47 -11.80 10.38 19.84
CA LEU A 47 -12.81 10.38 18.80
C LEU A 47 -13.64 11.66 18.93
N PRO A 48 -14.20 12.19 17.82
CA PRO A 48 -15.02 13.38 17.91
C PRO A 48 -16.22 13.13 18.83
N ASP A 49 -16.49 14.12 19.67
CA ASP A 49 -17.67 14.16 20.53
C ASP A 49 -18.96 14.08 19.69
N ALA A 50 -20.04 13.68 20.37
CA ALA A 50 -21.38 13.74 19.81
C ALA A 50 -21.63 15.13 19.21
N TYR A 51 -21.97 15.15 17.92
CA TYR A 51 -22.09 16.37 17.10
C TYR A 51 -22.73 17.57 17.84
N SER A 52 -22.00 18.68 17.95
CA SER A 52 -22.52 19.99 18.38
C SER A 52 -23.24 20.69 17.23
N GLY A 53 -24.43 20.19 16.85
CA GLY A 53 -25.25 20.75 15.77
C GLY A 53 -26.44 21.58 16.27
N ARG A 54 -27.02 22.40 15.38
CA ARG A 54 -28.32 23.10 15.56
C ARG A 54 -29.53 22.16 15.37
N GLY A 55 -29.39 20.90 15.76
CA GLY A 55 -30.31 19.82 15.37
C GLY A 55 -30.10 19.34 13.93
N VAL A 56 -31.04 18.53 13.44
CA VAL A 56 -30.98 17.80 12.17
C VAL A 56 -31.96 18.44 11.16
N SER A 57 -31.58 18.60 9.89
CA SER A 57 -32.49 19.19 8.88
C SER A 57 -33.57 18.21 8.45
N ASP A 58 -34.71 18.74 8.01
CA ASP A 58 -35.83 17.93 7.51
C ASP A 58 -35.45 17.15 6.25
N ASP A 59 -34.67 17.74 5.35
CA ASP A 59 -34.15 17.04 4.16
C ASP A 59 -33.31 15.83 4.55
N PHE A 60 -32.43 15.98 5.53
CA PHE A 60 -31.57 14.90 6.01
C PHE A 60 -32.40 13.79 6.70
N ILE A 61 -33.45 14.17 7.43
CA ILE A 61 -34.41 13.22 8.02
C ILE A 61 -35.15 12.44 6.92
N ASN A 62 -35.64 13.15 5.90
CA ASN A 62 -36.42 12.55 4.81
C ASN A 62 -35.55 11.64 3.94
N ASP A 63 -34.31 12.03 3.65
CA ASP A 63 -33.36 11.18 2.92
C ASP A 63 -33.01 9.92 3.72
N ALA A 64 -32.70 10.05 5.01
CA ALA A 64 -32.43 8.89 5.87
C ALA A 64 -33.63 7.93 5.92
N ARG A 65 -34.86 8.45 6.03
CA ARG A 65 -36.09 7.65 5.96
C ARG A 65 -36.20 6.90 4.63
N ARG A 66 -35.94 7.58 3.50
CA ARG A 66 -35.97 6.97 2.16
C ARG A 66 -34.95 5.83 2.06
N ASP A 67 -33.72 6.05 2.51
CA ASP A 67 -32.66 5.04 2.49
C ASP A 67 -32.99 3.84 3.39
N MET A 68 -33.57 4.07 4.57
CA MET A 68 -34.02 2.97 5.45
C MET A 68 -35.16 2.16 4.81
N GLN A 69 -36.11 2.81 4.14
CA GLN A 69 -37.19 2.14 3.42
C GLN A 69 -36.67 1.28 2.25
N MET A 70 -35.79 1.83 1.41
CA MET A 70 -35.19 1.11 0.29
C MET A 70 -34.38 -0.12 0.73
N ARG A 71 -33.85 -0.11 1.95
CA ARG A 71 -33.05 -1.21 2.54
C ARG A 71 -33.85 -2.15 3.44
N LYS A 72 -35.17 -1.96 3.57
CA LYS A 72 -36.05 -2.65 4.54
C LYS A 72 -35.50 -2.66 5.98
N MET A 73 -34.84 -1.57 6.40
CA MET A 73 -34.35 -1.44 7.76
C MET A 73 -35.51 -1.08 8.70
N LYS A 74 -35.51 -1.66 9.90
CA LYS A 74 -36.46 -1.26 10.96
C LYS A 74 -36.14 0.14 11.44
N TYR A 75 -37.17 0.97 11.61
CA TYR A 75 -37.08 2.31 12.16
C TYR A 75 -38.36 2.65 12.95
N ASP A 76 -38.26 3.59 13.88
CA ASP A 76 -39.42 4.13 14.60
C ASP A 76 -39.81 5.50 14.03
N GLU A 77 -41.08 5.66 13.69
CA GLU A 77 -41.62 6.92 13.18
C GLU A 77 -41.65 8.01 14.27
N ALA A 78 -41.72 7.60 15.55
CA ALA A 78 -41.64 8.50 16.69
C ALA A 78 -40.28 9.20 16.78
N ASP A 79 -39.19 8.52 16.40
CA ASP A 79 -37.84 9.11 16.40
C ASP A 79 -37.71 10.23 15.37
N PHE A 80 -38.28 10.06 14.18
CA PHE A 80 -38.28 11.11 13.16
C PHE A 80 -39.11 12.32 13.58
N LYS A 81 -40.28 12.09 14.21
CA LYS A 81 -41.09 13.19 14.77
C LYS A 81 -40.32 13.93 15.86
N TRP A 82 -39.73 13.18 16.79
CA TRP A 82 -38.95 13.75 17.89
C TRP A 82 -37.78 14.58 17.38
N LEU A 83 -37.04 14.14 16.35
CA LEU A 83 -35.93 14.89 15.78
C LEU A 83 -36.35 16.24 15.18
N ARG A 84 -37.52 16.31 14.53
CA ARG A 84 -38.06 17.57 13.98
C ARG A 84 -38.39 18.56 15.08
N GLU A 85 -39.01 18.10 16.16
CA GLU A 85 -39.35 18.92 17.34
C GLU A 85 -38.09 19.35 18.10
N ALA A 86 -37.15 18.41 18.29
CA ALA A 86 -35.88 18.62 18.99
C ALA A 86 -35.01 19.66 18.28
N ARG A 87 -35.06 19.77 16.95
CA ARG A 87 -34.30 20.79 16.19
C ARG A 87 -34.62 22.20 16.68
N THR A 88 -35.90 22.53 16.79
CA THR A 88 -36.36 23.85 17.25
C THR A 88 -36.00 24.07 18.72
N GLN A 89 -36.18 23.05 19.56
CA GLN A 89 -35.83 23.13 20.98
C GLN A 89 -34.32 23.32 21.22
N ILE A 90 -33.45 22.55 20.54
CA ILE A 90 -31.99 22.70 20.59
C ILE A 90 -31.58 24.12 20.15
N TYR A 91 -32.23 24.66 19.12
CA TYR A 91 -31.95 26.00 18.64
C TYR A 91 -32.31 27.08 19.68
N MET A 92 -33.52 27.02 20.24
CA MET A 92 -34.00 27.98 21.24
C MET A 92 -33.20 27.90 22.54
N MET A 93 -32.94 26.68 23.04
CA MET A 93 -32.08 26.48 24.21
C MET A 93 -30.64 26.91 23.95
N GLY A 94 -30.14 26.70 22.73
CA GLY A 94 -28.83 27.16 22.30
C GLY A 94 -28.69 28.69 22.33
N LEU A 95 -29.71 29.41 21.86
CA LEU A 95 -29.77 30.88 21.95
C LEU A 95 -29.73 31.34 23.42
N LYS A 96 -30.62 30.77 24.25
CA LYS A 96 -30.66 31.09 25.68
C LYS A 96 -29.34 30.77 26.40
N HIS A 97 -28.71 29.65 26.07
CA HIS A 97 -27.38 29.31 26.56
C HIS A 97 -26.34 30.36 26.14
N THR A 98 -26.35 30.80 24.87
CA THR A 98 -25.41 31.84 24.42
C THR A 98 -25.62 33.17 25.13
N GLU A 99 -26.87 33.59 25.33
CA GLU A 99 -27.22 34.81 26.06
C GLU A 99 -26.70 34.75 27.50
N LEU A 100 -27.07 33.72 28.27
CA LEU A 100 -26.64 33.53 29.65
C LEU A 100 -25.11 33.34 29.77
N ALA A 101 -24.47 32.66 28.82
CA ALA A 101 -23.02 32.50 28.81
C ALA A 101 -22.30 33.84 28.54
N THR A 102 -22.84 34.67 27.65
CA THR A 102 -22.31 36.03 27.42
C THR A 102 -22.52 36.94 28.62
N GLU A 103 -23.68 36.84 29.28
CA GLU A 103 -23.96 37.55 30.53
C GLU A 103 -22.99 37.12 31.63
N HIS A 104 -22.83 35.82 31.88
CA HIS A 104 -21.89 35.30 32.87
C HIS A 104 -20.45 35.75 32.59
N LYS A 105 -20.03 35.76 31.31
CA LYS A 105 -18.71 36.24 30.92
C LYS A 105 -18.55 37.75 31.16
N ALA A 106 -19.57 38.55 30.85
CA ALA A 106 -19.58 39.99 31.10
C ALA A 106 -19.52 40.30 32.61
N LEU A 107 -20.36 39.64 33.41
CA LEU A 107 -20.37 39.76 34.88
C LEU A 107 -19.01 39.39 35.48
N THR A 108 -18.40 38.29 35.02
CA THR A 108 -17.06 37.87 35.49
C THR A 108 -15.99 38.89 35.10
N THR A 109 -16.08 39.47 33.91
CA THR A 109 -15.13 40.48 33.42
C THR A 109 -15.25 41.77 34.24
N GLU A 110 -16.47 42.22 34.52
CA GLU A 110 -16.72 43.42 35.32
C GLU A 110 -16.34 43.20 36.79
N LEU A 111 -16.59 42.02 37.35
CA LEU A 111 -16.15 41.65 38.69
C LEU A 111 -14.61 41.70 38.80
N ASN A 112 -13.89 41.16 37.81
CA ASN A 112 -12.44 41.24 37.75
C ASN A 112 -11.94 42.70 37.63
N ARG A 113 -12.66 43.55 36.89
CA ARG A 113 -12.34 44.97 36.76
C ARG A 113 -12.49 45.71 38.09
N ILE A 114 -13.57 45.47 38.83
CA ILE A 114 -13.80 46.06 40.16
C ILE A 114 -12.71 45.59 41.14
N PHE A 115 -12.33 44.31 41.13
CA PHE A 115 -11.22 43.81 41.95
C PHE A 115 -9.87 44.47 41.60
N GLN A 116 -9.59 44.68 40.32
CA GLN A 116 -8.37 45.36 39.88
C GLN A 116 -8.35 46.84 40.31
N LEU A 117 -9.49 47.55 40.19
CA LEU A 117 -9.60 48.95 40.63
C LEU A 117 -9.50 49.08 42.15
N ALA A 118 -10.14 48.19 42.91
CA ALA A 118 -10.01 48.14 44.37
C ALA A 118 -8.57 47.83 44.80
N ALA A 119 -7.89 46.88 44.13
CA ALA A 119 -6.49 46.57 44.39
C ALA A 119 -5.55 47.75 44.05
N ALA A 120 -5.83 48.49 42.98
CA ALA A 120 -5.08 49.69 42.60
C ALA A 120 -5.29 50.84 43.59
N ALA A 121 -6.50 51.01 44.14
CA ALA A 121 -6.80 52.01 45.16
C ALA A 121 -6.10 51.73 46.51
N VAL A 122 -5.89 50.44 46.85
CA VAL A 122 -5.16 50.03 48.07
C VAL A 122 -3.64 50.17 47.92
N GLN A 123 -3.10 50.16 46.69
CA GLN A 123 -1.68 50.45 46.43
C GLN A 123 -1.42 51.97 46.42
N LYS A 124 -1.14 52.57 47.59
CA LYS A 124 -0.57 53.94 47.66
C LYS A 124 0.68 54.05 46.77
N PRO A 125 0.93 55.20 46.09
CA PRO A 125 2.15 55.39 45.32
C PRO A 125 3.36 55.50 46.25
N LYS A 126 4.06 54.38 46.49
CA LYS A 126 5.41 54.40 47.10
C LYS A 126 6.46 54.69 46.03
N THR A 127 6.53 55.91 45.51
CA THR A 127 7.76 56.50 44.93
C THR A 127 7.62 58.03 44.97
N LYS A 128 8.37 58.78 45.77
CA LYS A 128 9.76 59.18 45.51
C LYS A 128 10.46 59.48 46.84
N ARG A 129 11.34 58.57 47.29
CA ARG A 129 12.38 58.93 48.27
C ARG A 129 13.60 58.04 48.09
N LYS A 130 14.28 58.17 46.94
CA LYS A 130 15.65 57.69 46.74
C LYS A 130 16.27 58.30 45.48
N LYS A 131 16.76 59.54 45.61
CA LYS A 131 18.00 60.08 45.00
C LYS A 131 18.05 61.59 45.20
N ALA A 132 18.70 62.01 46.29
CA ALA A 132 19.30 63.34 46.43
C ALA A 132 20.29 63.30 47.61
N LYS A 133 21.45 62.70 47.38
CA LYS A 133 22.70 63.06 48.05
C LYS A 133 23.69 63.32 46.91
N GLY A 134 23.97 64.57 46.64
CA GLY A 134 24.94 64.98 45.62
C GLY A 134 24.66 66.35 45.04
N ALA A 135 25.48 67.31 45.48
CA ALA A 135 25.83 68.56 44.82
C ALA A 135 24.79 69.70 44.82
N ALA A 136 24.96 70.57 45.81
CA ALA A 136 24.76 72.01 45.65
C ALA A 136 25.90 72.59 44.79
N LYS A 137 25.57 73.38 43.75
CA LYS A 137 26.25 74.64 43.44
C LYS A 137 25.51 75.45 42.36
N LYS A 138 25.36 76.75 42.67
CA LYS A 138 25.11 77.95 41.82
C LYS A 138 23.67 78.19 41.35
N GLU A 139 23.02 79.25 41.86
CA GLU A 139 22.98 80.65 41.31
C GLU A 139 22.26 80.65 39.95
N GLU A 140 21.28 81.48 39.61
CA GLU A 140 20.69 82.71 40.17
C GLU A 140 19.38 82.99 39.38
N ASP A 141 18.49 83.77 39.98
CA ASP A 141 17.51 84.70 39.38
C ASP A 141 16.16 84.30 38.76
N ALA A 142 15.22 85.22 39.06
CA ALA A 142 13.98 85.63 38.38
C ALA A 142 12.65 84.95 38.78
N ASP A 143 12.08 85.53 39.85
CA ASP A 143 10.80 86.23 39.90
C ASP A 143 9.45 85.54 39.57
N GLN A 144 8.58 85.67 40.58
CA GLN A 144 7.13 85.90 40.56
C GLN A 144 6.12 84.75 40.43
N ALA A 145 5.29 84.75 41.48
CA ALA A 145 3.85 84.46 41.52
C ALA A 145 3.40 83.00 41.37
N ALA A 146 3.15 82.34 42.50
CA ALA A 146 1.79 81.97 42.90
C ALA A 146 1.82 81.25 44.25
N THR A 147 1.22 81.88 45.25
CA THR A 147 0.72 81.22 46.46
C THR A 147 -0.36 80.20 46.07
N SER A 148 -0.16 78.93 46.40
CA SER A 148 -1.25 78.09 46.90
C SER A 148 -0.68 76.92 47.68
N GLU A 149 -0.87 77.02 48.98
CA GLU A 149 -0.93 75.97 49.98
C GLU A 149 -1.13 74.55 49.42
N SER A 150 -0.29 73.65 49.90
CA SER A 150 -0.67 72.27 50.11
C SER A 150 -1.95 72.21 50.95
N LEU A 151 -3.08 71.91 50.32
CA LEU A 151 -4.26 71.46 51.05
C LEU A 151 -4.02 70.01 51.52
N PRO A 152 -4.30 69.70 52.79
CA PRO A 152 -4.43 68.32 53.23
C PRO A 152 -5.62 67.70 52.51
N ALA A 153 -5.55 66.40 52.17
CA ALA A 153 -6.76 65.66 51.81
C ALA A 153 -7.78 65.92 52.92
N SER A 154 -8.88 66.58 52.58
CA SER A 154 -9.88 66.97 53.57
C SER A 154 -10.48 65.70 54.18
N ALA A 155 -11.03 65.78 55.38
CA ALA A 155 -11.82 64.68 55.95
C ALA A 155 -12.95 64.23 54.98
N GLU A 156 -13.40 65.13 54.09
CA GLU A 156 -14.36 64.84 53.02
C GLU A 156 -13.79 63.95 51.91
N ASP A 157 -12.48 64.01 51.59
CA ASP A 157 -11.84 63.17 50.57
C ASP A 157 -11.59 61.73 51.08
N GLU A 158 -11.28 61.55 52.36
CA GLU A 158 -11.21 60.22 53.00
C GLU A 158 -12.61 59.60 53.17
N ASP A 159 -13.62 60.39 53.51
CA ASP A 159 -15.01 59.91 53.58
C ASP A 159 -15.56 59.56 52.19
N ARG A 160 -15.25 60.34 51.14
CA ARG A 160 -15.57 60.00 49.74
C ARG A 160 -14.87 58.71 49.29
N ALA A 161 -13.63 58.50 49.69
CA ALA A 161 -12.91 57.27 49.35
C ALA A 161 -13.50 56.03 50.05
N LYS A 162 -13.95 56.17 51.30
CA LYS A 162 -14.65 55.10 52.04
C LYS A 162 -16.02 54.79 51.45
N THR A 163 -16.84 55.81 51.17
CA THR A 163 -18.15 55.62 50.51
C THR A 163 -18.00 54.98 49.13
N ALA A 164 -17.03 55.44 48.32
CA ALA A 164 -16.75 54.80 47.02
C ALA A 164 -16.27 53.34 47.14
N MET A 165 -15.57 52.98 48.23
CA MET A 165 -15.17 51.59 48.49
C MET A 165 -16.35 50.73 48.93
N GLU A 166 -17.24 51.26 49.77
CA GLU A 166 -18.48 50.59 50.20
C GLU A 166 -19.42 50.37 49.01
N GLU A 167 -19.63 51.39 48.18
CA GLU A 167 -20.40 51.29 46.93
C GLU A 167 -19.80 50.25 45.96
N ALA A 168 -18.47 50.21 45.83
CA ALA A 168 -17.79 49.20 45.02
C ALA A 168 -17.95 47.78 45.58
N HIS A 169 -17.93 47.62 46.91
CA HIS A 169 -18.17 46.36 47.59
C HIS A 169 -19.61 45.88 47.42
N GLU A 170 -20.59 46.77 47.55
CA GLU A 170 -22.01 46.46 47.36
C GLU A 170 -22.30 46.09 45.90
N LYS A 171 -21.77 46.86 44.95
CA LYS A 171 -21.87 46.55 43.51
C LYS A 171 -21.20 45.21 43.17
N ALA A 172 -20.05 44.90 43.77
CA ALA A 172 -19.38 43.60 43.61
C ALA A 172 -20.20 42.44 44.21
N ALA A 173 -20.90 42.66 45.33
CA ALA A 173 -21.80 41.67 45.92
C ALA A 173 -23.00 41.37 44.99
N GLN A 174 -23.65 42.42 44.48
CA GLN A 174 -24.76 42.29 43.52
C GLN A 174 -24.34 41.55 42.24
N LEU A 175 -23.18 41.89 41.66
CA LEU A 175 -22.64 41.22 40.48
C LEU A 175 -22.31 39.75 40.74
N ARG A 176 -21.77 39.42 41.93
CA ARG A 176 -21.52 38.02 42.33
C ARG A 176 -22.82 37.23 42.44
N ASP A 177 -23.84 37.80 43.05
CA ASP A 177 -25.10 37.09 43.25
C ASP A 177 -25.84 36.88 41.92
N ARG A 178 -25.82 37.86 41.01
CA ARG A 178 -26.30 37.66 39.63
C ARG A 178 -25.49 36.59 38.90
N ALA A 179 -24.15 36.60 39.00
CA ALA A 179 -23.31 35.59 38.37
C ALA A 179 -23.62 34.17 38.90
N LYS A 180 -23.89 34.02 40.20
CA LYS A 180 -24.35 32.76 40.79
C LYS A 180 -25.72 32.33 40.24
N GLN A 181 -26.68 33.25 40.13
CA GLN A 181 -28.00 32.97 39.54
C GLN A 181 -27.87 32.53 38.08
N VAL A 182 -27.15 33.27 37.25
CA VAL A 182 -26.91 32.92 35.85
C VAL A 182 -26.25 31.55 35.74
N LYS A 183 -25.27 31.23 36.60
CA LYS A 183 -24.65 29.91 36.64
C LYS A 183 -25.63 28.80 37.03
N ALA A 184 -26.54 29.07 37.98
CA ALA A 184 -27.60 28.13 38.37
C ALA A 184 -28.64 27.92 37.26
N GLU A 185 -28.90 28.92 36.42
CA GLU A 185 -29.73 28.80 35.21
C GLU A 185 -29.00 28.05 34.07
N LEU A 186 -27.68 28.23 33.95
CA LEU A 186 -26.86 27.63 32.89
C LEU A 186 -26.72 26.11 33.04
N ALA A 187 -26.53 25.63 34.27
CA ALA A 187 -26.28 24.21 34.56
C ALA A 187 -27.39 23.27 34.03
N PRO A 188 -28.69 23.47 34.33
CA PRO A 188 -29.75 22.61 33.79
C PRO A 188 -29.92 22.76 32.27
N LEU A 189 -29.69 23.96 31.71
CA LEU A 189 -29.74 24.18 30.26
C LEU A 189 -28.65 23.42 29.51
N ILE A 190 -27.43 23.37 30.05
CA ILE A 190 -26.31 22.59 29.50
C ILE A 190 -26.68 21.11 29.50
N LYS A 191 -27.14 20.59 30.64
CA LYS A 191 -27.54 19.18 30.77
C LYS A 191 -28.65 18.79 29.79
N GLN A 192 -29.71 19.60 29.69
CA GLN A 192 -30.79 19.37 28.72
C GLN A 192 -30.30 19.37 27.26
N LEU A 193 -29.41 20.31 26.91
CA LEU A 193 -28.81 20.37 25.57
C LEU A 193 -27.94 19.14 25.28
N GLU A 194 -27.19 18.66 26.26
CA GLU A 194 -26.36 17.46 26.17
C GLU A 194 -27.23 16.20 25.99
N ASP A 195 -28.24 16.01 26.84
CA ASP A 195 -29.18 14.88 26.75
C ASP A 195 -29.89 14.81 25.39
N MET A 196 -30.35 15.97 24.89
CA MET A 196 -30.99 16.05 23.59
C MET A 196 -30.02 15.77 22.44
N ARG A 197 -28.78 16.24 22.52
CA ARG A 197 -27.76 15.96 21.50
C ARG A 197 -27.36 14.50 21.50
N GLU A 198 -27.27 13.88 22.67
CA GLU A 198 -26.95 12.46 22.84
C GLU A 198 -28.07 11.60 22.26
N ARG A 199 -29.33 11.85 22.61
CA ARG A 199 -30.47 11.15 22.01
C ARG A 199 -30.52 11.32 20.49
N SER A 200 -30.26 12.53 19.99
CA SER A 200 -30.16 12.78 18.55
C SER A 200 -29.01 12.01 17.90
N LEU A 201 -27.88 11.83 18.57
CA LEU A 201 -26.78 11.01 18.09
C LEU A 201 -27.17 9.53 18.04
N GLN A 202 -27.77 9.00 19.11
CA GLN A 202 -28.16 7.59 19.21
C GLN A 202 -29.09 7.19 18.05
N ILE A 203 -30.09 8.03 17.76
CA ILE A 203 -30.97 7.84 16.60
C ILE A 203 -30.16 7.86 15.30
N ARG A 204 -29.31 8.87 15.07
CA ARG A 204 -28.53 8.98 13.82
C ARG A 204 -27.46 7.91 13.64
N MET A 205 -26.98 7.31 14.73
CA MET A 205 -26.03 6.19 14.66
C MET A 205 -26.68 4.91 14.13
N SER A 206 -28.02 4.78 14.16
CA SER A 206 -28.73 3.65 13.54
C SER A 206 -28.95 3.84 12.04
N TRP A 207 -28.77 5.06 11.52
CA TRP A 207 -29.09 5.37 10.13
C TRP A 207 -28.01 4.83 9.17
N PRO A 208 -28.43 4.27 8.02
CA PRO A 208 -27.53 3.85 6.96
C PRO A 208 -26.95 5.06 6.22
N ASN A 209 -25.98 4.79 5.35
CA ASN A 209 -25.52 5.74 4.36
C ASN A 209 -26.57 5.93 3.28
N HIS A 210 -26.43 7.00 2.50
CA HIS A 210 -27.20 7.17 1.28
C HIS A 210 -26.93 6.04 0.29
N CYS A 211 -27.87 5.74 -0.61
CA CYS A 211 -27.65 4.83 -1.73
C CYS A 211 -27.18 5.58 -2.99
N HIS A 212 -26.28 4.96 -3.76
CA HIS A 212 -25.92 5.44 -5.10
C HIS A 212 -27.13 5.33 -6.04
N PRO A 213 -27.39 6.30 -6.94
CA PRO A 213 -28.53 6.25 -7.87
C PRO A 213 -28.60 4.97 -8.72
N ASP A 214 -27.45 4.50 -9.20
CA ASP A 214 -27.33 3.25 -9.98
C ASP A 214 -27.48 1.94 -9.18
N VAL A 215 -27.61 1.98 -7.85
CA VAL A 215 -27.74 0.73 -7.06
C VAL A 215 -29.05 0.04 -7.43
N PRO A 216 -29.05 -1.26 -7.76
CA PRO A 216 -30.28 -2.01 -8.01
C PRO A 216 -31.18 -2.01 -6.77
N ILE A 217 -32.49 -1.88 -6.95
CA ILE A 217 -33.43 -1.78 -5.83
C ILE A 217 -34.00 -3.16 -5.50
N GLY A 218 -34.01 -3.53 -4.22
CA GLY A 218 -34.70 -4.72 -3.71
C GLY A 218 -33.78 -5.77 -3.08
N PRO A 219 -34.25 -7.04 -3.00
CA PRO A 219 -33.53 -8.16 -2.39
C PRO A 219 -32.37 -8.69 -3.25
N GLU A 220 -31.54 -9.58 -2.69
CA GLU A 220 -30.36 -10.20 -3.33
C GLU A 220 -30.60 -10.71 -4.76
N GLU A 221 -31.76 -11.29 -5.05
CA GLU A 221 -32.16 -11.78 -6.37
C GLU A 221 -32.18 -10.70 -7.49
N ASN A 222 -32.26 -9.42 -7.10
CA ASN A 222 -32.20 -8.27 -8.01
C ASN A 222 -30.76 -7.77 -8.27
N ALA A 223 -29.75 -8.38 -7.66
CA ALA A 223 -28.36 -8.05 -7.95
C ALA A 223 -28.07 -8.20 -9.44
N VAL A 224 -27.29 -7.27 -9.99
CA VAL A 224 -27.00 -7.22 -11.43
C VAL A 224 -25.66 -7.88 -11.70
N VAL A 225 -25.64 -8.85 -12.61
CA VAL A 225 -24.39 -9.50 -13.03
C VAL A 225 -23.63 -8.55 -13.96
N MET A 226 -22.46 -8.11 -13.53
CA MET A 226 -21.61 -7.14 -14.25
C MET A 226 -20.59 -7.78 -15.18
N SER A 227 -20.08 -8.96 -14.81
CA SER A 227 -19.20 -9.75 -15.67
C SER A 227 -19.15 -11.21 -15.19
N VAL A 228 -18.83 -12.11 -16.11
CA VAL A 228 -18.58 -13.53 -15.84
C VAL A 228 -17.27 -13.90 -16.54
N GLN A 229 -16.43 -14.67 -15.85
CA GLN A 229 -15.18 -15.20 -16.38
C GLN A 229 -15.12 -16.70 -16.07
N ASP A 230 -14.90 -17.52 -17.09
CA ASP A 230 -14.76 -18.97 -16.93
C ASP A 230 -13.52 -19.51 -17.65
N PRO A 231 -12.32 -19.33 -17.07
CA PRO A 231 -11.09 -19.81 -17.68
C PRO A 231 -10.97 -21.34 -17.71
N LEU A 232 -11.82 -22.07 -16.98
CA LEU A 232 -11.80 -23.54 -16.90
C LEU A 232 -12.82 -24.20 -17.84
N ASN A 233 -13.70 -23.41 -18.49
CA ASN A 233 -14.83 -23.90 -19.30
C ASN A 233 -15.68 -24.93 -18.53
N LEU A 234 -15.98 -24.62 -17.26
CA LEU A 234 -16.80 -25.47 -16.39
C LEU A 234 -18.29 -25.11 -16.47
N LEU A 235 -18.60 -23.88 -16.87
CA LEU A 235 -19.95 -23.37 -16.94
C LEU A 235 -20.55 -23.66 -18.33
N PRO A 236 -21.87 -23.83 -18.42
CA PRO A 236 -22.56 -23.93 -19.70
C PRO A 236 -22.31 -22.70 -20.60
N THR A 237 -22.35 -22.89 -21.92
CA THR A 237 -22.06 -21.82 -22.90
C THR A 237 -23.00 -20.62 -22.83
N GLU A 238 -24.19 -20.78 -22.24
CA GLU A 238 -25.12 -19.67 -21.96
C GLU A 238 -24.56 -18.64 -20.94
N PHE A 239 -23.53 -19.01 -20.17
CA PHE A 239 -22.81 -18.11 -19.26
C PHE A 239 -21.71 -17.31 -19.97
N ASP A 240 -21.35 -17.67 -21.21
CA ASP A 240 -20.27 -17.06 -22.02
C ASP A 240 -20.70 -15.71 -22.64
N ALA A 241 -21.97 -15.32 -22.49
CA ALA A 241 -22.59 -14.21 -23.19
C ALA A 241 -22.89 -12.98 -22.30
N MET A 242 -21.85 -12.32 -21.82
CA MET A 242 -21.94 -10.89 -21.47
C MET A 242 -21.33 -10.09 -22.63
N LYS A 243 -22.12 -9.92 -23.71
CA LYS A 243 -21.66 -9.33 -24.99
C LYS A 243 -21.75 -7.80 -25.08
N GLU A 244 -22.33 -7.10 -24.11
CA GLU A 244 -22.46 -5.64 -24.18
C GLU A 244 -21.83 -4.91 -23.00
N SER A 245 -21.57 -3.61 -23.19
CA SER A 245 -21.13 -2.71 -22.12
C SER A 245 -22.13 -2.72 -20.96
N TRP A 246 -21.63 -2.56 -19.73
CA TRP A 246 -22.37 -2.55 -18.43
C TRP A 246 -23.69 -1.76 -18.39
N ASN A 247 -23.94 -0.84 -19.33
CA ASN A 247 -25.19 -0.07 -19.44
C ASN A 247 -26.34 -0.77 -20.18
N LYS A 248 -26.11 -1.93 -20.82
CA LYS A 248 -27.11 -2.58 -21.69
C LYS A 248 -27.33 -4.07 -21.43
N SER A 249 -26.35 -4.77 -20.85
CA SER A 249 -26.50 -6.16 -20.38
C SER A 249 -26.58 -6.18 -18.86
N ALA A 250 -27.80 -6.13 -18.31
CA ALA A 250 -28.04 -6.16 -16.87
C ALA A 250 -28.94 -7.35 -16.51
N ILE A 251 -28.45 -8.57 -16.73
CA ILE A 251 -29.14 -9.77 -16.24
C ILE A 251 -29.11 -9.72 -14.72
N GLN A 252 -30.28 -9.79 -14.09
CA GLN A 252 -30.39 -9.93 -12.64
C GLN A 252 -30.18 -11.40 -12.25
N ILE A 253 -29.74 -11.66 -11.02
CA ILE A 253 -29.49 -13.04 -10.55
C ILE A 253 -30.70 -13.95 -10.75
N LYS A 254 -31.92 -13.47 -10.51
CA LYS A 254 -33.15 -14.25 -10.73
C LYS A 254 -33.37 -14.72 -12.17
N ASP A 255 -32.81 -13.99 -13.14
CA ASP A 255 -32.89 -14.29 -14.57
C ASP A 255 -31.58 -14.92 -15.08
N PHE A 256 -30.60 -15.11 -14.21
CA PHE A 256 -29.31 -15.71 -14.55
C PHE A 256 -29.45 -17.24 -14.60
N PRO A 257 -28.84 -17.93 -15.58
CA PRO A 257 -29.01 -19.37 -15.73
C PRO A 257 -28.59 -20.15 -14.48
N GLU A 258 -29.29 -21.25 -14.21
CA GLU A 258 -28.91 -22.17 -13.13
C GLU A 258 -27.59 -22.86 -13.46
N GLY A 259 -26.72 -22.99 -12.46
CA GLY A 259 -25.44 -23.67 -12.63
C GLY A 259 -25.57 -25.19 -12.61
N PRO A 260 -24.51 -25.93 -12.99
CA PRO A 260 -24.47 -27.38 -12.88
C PRO A 260 -24.83 -27.90 -11.47
N PRO A 261 -25.43 -29.09 -11.34
CA PRO A 261 -25.77 -29.66 -10.04
C PRO A 261 -24.51 -29.96 -9.19
N PRO A 262 -24.63 -30.01 -7.85
CA PRO A 262 -23.50 -30.23 -6.96
C PRO A 262 -22.80 -31.58 -7.21
N ASP A 263 -21.47 -31.54 -7.41
CA ASP A 263 -20.62 -32.72 -7.51
C ASP A 263 -20.00 -33.06 -6.15
N LYS A 264 -20.60 -34.03 -5.45
CA LYS A 264 -20.10 -34.52 -4.16
C LYS A 264 -18.64 -35.02 -4.21
N LYS A 265 -18.08 -35.38 -5.36
CA LYS A 265 -16.66 -35.77 -5.46
C LYS A 265 -15.72 -34.57 -5.38
N ARG A 266 -16.22 -33.37 -5.68
CA ARG A 266 -15.51 -32.10 -5.63
C ARG A 266 -15.67 -31.37 -4.30
N ASP A 267 -16.48 -31.85 -3.37
CA ASP A 267 -16.59 -31.29 -2.02
C ASP A 267 -15.20 -31.08 -1.39
N HIS A 268 -14.92 -29.86 -0.93
CA HIS A 268 -13.59 -29.46 -0.47
C HIS A 268 -13.02 -30.32 0.67
N LEU A 269 -13.86 -30.81 1.60
CA LEU A 269 -13.40 -31.70 2.68
C LEU A 269 -13.00 -33.07 2.13
N ARG A 270 -13.76 -33.60 1.16
CA ARG A 270 -13.40 -34.85 0.47
C ARG A 270 -12.14 -34.71 -0.36
N VAL A 271 -11.98 -33.59 -1.05
CA VAL A 271 -10.76 -33.28 -1.82
C VAL A 271 -9.55 -33.22 -0.89
N ALA A 272 -9.65 -32.52 0.25
CA ALA A 272 -8.60 -32.48 1.25
C ALA A 272 -8.23 -33.90 1.72
N ASN A 273 -9.21 -34.68 2.20
CA ASN A 273 -8.97 -36.03 2.71
C ASN A 273 -8.34 -37.01 1.68
N TYR A 274 -8.57 -36.81 0.39
CA TYR A 274 -7.97 -37.64 -0.65
C TYR A 274 -6.53 -37.22 -1.00
N ALA A 275 -6.17 -35.96 -0.74
CA ALA A 275 -4.84 -35.45 -0.99
C ALA A 275 -3.86 -35.80 0.14
N ARG A 276 -2.62 -36.08 -0.23
CA ARG A 276 -1.56 -36.37 0.74
C ARG A 276 -1.22 -35.12 1.53
N ASN A 277 -1.14 -35.27 2.85
CA ASN A 277 -0.74 -34.20 3.77
C ASN A 277 -1.60 -32.94 3.57
N ALA A 278 -2.92 -33.08 3.46
CA ALA A 278 -3.86 -31.98 3.29
C ALA A 278 -5.11 -32.28 4.12
N GLU A 279 -5.21 -31.71 5.31
CA GLU A 279 -6.26 -32.09 6.25
C GLU A 279 -6.92 -30.85 6.87
N VAL A 280 -8.23 -30.97 7.11
CA VAL A 280 -9.04 -29.99 7.82
C VAL A 280 -9.65 -30.70 9.02
N ASP A 281 -9.08 -30.48 10.19
CA ASP A 281 -9.51 -31.13 11.41
C ASP A 281 -10.56 -30.26 12.13
N THR A 282 -11.82 -30.62 11.95
CA THR A 282 -12.96 -30.00 12.63
C THR A 282 -13.25 -30.63 14.00
N ILE A 283 -12.73 -31.82 14.28
CA ILE A 283 -12.99 -32.58 15.51
C ILE A 283 -12.19 -31.97 16.67
N SER A 284 -10.90 -31.71 16.45
CA SER A 284 -10.07 -30.99 17.44
C SER A 284 -10.62 -29.58 17.71
N GLY A 285 -11.14 -28.92 16.67
CA GLY A 285 -11.86 -27.65 16.78
C GLY A 285 -13.05 -27.71 17.72
N LEU A 286 -13.90 -28.74 17.56
CA LEU A 286 -15.08 -28.97 18.40
C LEU A 286 -14.71 -29.13 19.87
N LEU A 287 -13.60 -29.81 20.16
CA LEU A 287 -13.11 -29.99 21.52
C LEU A 287 -12.49 -28.71 22.10
N ALA A 288 -11.66 -28.01 21.32
CA ALA A 288 -10.86 -26.89 21.81
C ALA A 288 -11.65 -25.59 21.94
N THR A 289 -12.57 -25.31 21.01
CA THR A 289 -13.29 -24.02 20.94
C THR A 289 -14.79 -24.19 20.69
N GLY A 290 -15.18 -25.13 19.83
CA GLY A 290 -16.57 -25.37 19.45
C GLY A 290 -16.72 -25.65 17.95
N SER A 291 -17.96 -25.76 17.48
CA SER A 291 -18.25 -25.94 16.06
C SER A 291 -17.71 -24.78 15.20
N SER A 292 -17.34 -25.06 13.94
CA SER A 292 -16.90 -24.04 12.96
C SER A 292 -15.59 -23.30 13.32
N TRP A 293 -14.69 -23.99 14.05
CA TRP A 293 -13.30 -23.59 14.34
C TRP A 293 -12.31 -24.65 13.81
N PRO A 294 -12.10 -24.74 12.48
CA PRO A 294 -11.28 -25.79 11.90
C PRO A 294 -9.78 -25.58 12.14
N TYR A 295 -9.05 -26.67 12.34
CA TYR A 295 -7.59 -26.67 12.24
C TYR A 295 -7.18 -26.99 10.79
N LEU A 296 -6.36 -26.15 10.18
CA LEU A 296 -5.80 -26.39 8.86
C LEU A 296 -4.43 -27.07 8.99
N LEU A 297 -4.25 -28.21 8.35
CA LEU A 297 -3.03 -29.03 8.49
C LEU A 297 -2.34 -29.25 7.15
N GLY A 298 -1.01 -29.38 7.22
CA GLY A 298 -0.16 -29.68 6.07
C GLY A 298 -0.32 -28.68 4.93
N SER A 299 -0.54 -29.19 3.72
CA SER A 299 -0.67 -28.44 2.47
C SER A 299 -1.83 -27.45 2.50
N ILE A 300 -2.88 -27.66 3.31
CA ILE A 300 -3.97 -26.69 3.46
C ILE A 300 -3.51 -25.45 4.22
N SER A 301 -2.75 -25.62 5.29
CA SER A 301 -2.13 -24.50 6.02
C SER A 301 -1.12 -23.75 5.15
N LEU A 302 -0.30 -24.49 4.37
CA LEU A 302 0.62 -23.86 3.41
C LEU A 302 -0.12 -23.07 2.33
N LEU A 303 -1.29 -23.53 1.91
CA LEU A 303 -2.14 -22.83 0.96
C LEU A 303 -2.72 -21.54 1.53
N GLU A 304 -3.12 -21.53 2.80
CA GLU A 304 -3.54 -20.30 3.49
C GLU A 304 -2.45 -19.22 3.43
N HIS A 305 -1.21 -19.60 3.77
CA HIS A 305 -0.07 -18.68 3.68
C HIS A 305 0.21 -18.23 2.25
N ALA A 306 0.20 -19.16 1.27
CA ALA A 306 0.48 -18.83 -0.12
C ALA A 306 -0.56 -17.87 -0.72
N LEU A 307 -1.85 -18.07 -0.44
CA LEU A 307 -2.94 -17.21 -0.88
C LEU A 307 -2.85 -15.82 -0.26
N THR A 308 -2.55 -15.77 1.04
CA THR A 308 -2.38 -14.52 1.77
C THR A 308 -1.26 -13.67 1.18
N GLN A 309 -0.09 -14.28 0.97
CA GLN A 309 1.07 -13.60 0.40
C GLN A 309 0.84 -13.21 -1.07
N TYR A 310 0.16 -14.07 -1.84
CA TYR A 310 -0.24 -13.76 -3.21
C TYR A 310 -1.14 -12.52 -3.25
N ALA A 311 -2.24 -12.51 -2.50
CA ALA A 311 -3.18 -11.39 -2.45
C ALA A 311 -2.49 -10.10 -1.96
N MET A 312 -1.72 -10.15 -0.87
CA MET A 312 -0.95 -8.99 -0.39
C MET A 312 0.05 -8.49 -1.44
N SER A 313 0.74 -9.37 -2.17
CA SER A 313 1.67 -8.96 -3.22
C SER A 313 0.98 -8.19 -4.35
N LYS A 314 -0.24 -8.58 -4.73
CA LYS A 314 -1.05 -7.90 -5.74
C LYS A 314 -1.45 -6.51 -5.25
N VAL A 315 -1.99 -6.43 -4.05
CA VAL A 315 -2.47 -5.18 -3.46
C VAL A 315 -1.31 -4.19 -3.25
N VAL A 316 -0.20 -4.63 -2.66
CA VAL A 316 0.98 -3.77 -2.42
C VAL A 316 1.59 -3.29 -3.73
N SER A 317 1.58 -4.10 -4.80
CA SER A 317 2.07 -3.67 -6.12
C SER A 317 1.29 -2.49 -6.73
N LYS A 318 0.08 -2.20 -6.21
CA LYS A 318 -0.78 -1.07 -6.59
C LYS A 318 -0.55 0.18 -5.73
N GLY A 319 0.48 0.19 -4.89
CA GLY A 319 0.85 1.33 -4.06
C GLY A 319 0.12 1.39 -2.72
N PHE A 320 -0.50 0.29 -2.29
CA PHE A 320 -1.07 0.18 -0.94
C PHE A 320 0.04 0.00 0.10
N LEU A 321 -0.03 0.76 1.19
CA LEU A 321 0.83 0.59 2.34
C LEU A 321 0.38 -0.65 3.14
N ALA A 322 1.27 -1.63 3.27
CA ALA A 322 1.03 -2.79 4.12
C ALA A 322 1.01 -2.40 5.62
N VAL A 323 0.02 -2.89 6.35
CA VAL A 323 -0.21 -2.64 7.78
C VAL A 323 -0.49 -3.97 8.46
N SER A 324 0.07 -4.15 9.67
CA SER A 324 -0.30 -5.23 10.58
C SER A 324 -1.14 -4.65 11.73
N PRO A 325 -2.48 -4.66 11.63
CA PRO A 325 -3.34 -4.09 12.65
C PRO A 325 -3.52 -5.02 13.87
N PRO A 326 -3.95 -4.49 15.02
CA PRO A 326 -4.45 -5.33 16.11
C PRO A 326 -5.79 -5.97 15.75
N ASP A 327 -6.01 -7.20 16.21
CA ASP A 327 -7.28 -7.92 16.05
C ASP A 327 -8.31 -7.54 17.15
N VAL A 328 -7.87 -6.83 18.19
CA VAL A 328 -8.71 -6.32 19.29
C VAL A 328 -8.89 -4.81 19.14
N VAL A 329 -10.15 -4.35 19.19
CA VAL A 329 -10.52 -2.94 19.04
C VAL A 329 -11.52 -2.52 20.11
N ARG A 330 -11.71 -1.20 20.29
CA ARG A 330 -12.81 -0.69 21.11
C ARG A 330 -14.13 -0.95 20.40
N ALA A 331 -15.16 -1.40 21.14
CA ALA A 331 -16.49 -1.63 20.60
C ALA A 331 -17.06 -0.37 19.93
N GLU A 332 -16.88 0.79 20.56
CA GLU A 332 -17.26 2.09 19.99
C GLU A 332 -16.64 2.35 18.62
N LEU A 333 -15.40 1.90 18.39
CA LEU A 333 -14.74 2.04 17.09
C LEU A 333 -15.43 1.19 16.02
N ALA A 334 -15.80 -0.05 16.34
CA ALA A 334 -16.54 -0.93 15.44
C ALA A 334 -17.94 -0.37 15.13
N ASP A 335 -18.64 0.13 16.14
CA ASP A 335 -19.94 0.79 15.98
C ASP A 335 -19.87 2.02 15.07
N ARG A 336 -18.85 2.88 15.27
CA ARG A 336 -18.62 4.06 14.43
C ARG A 336 -18.23 3.71 12.99
N CYS A 337 -17.68 2.52 12.73
CA CYS A 337 -17.45 2.01 11.37
C CYS A 337 -18.74 1.52 10.69
N GLY A 338 -19.85 1.40 11.42
CA GLY A 338 -21.13 0.90 10.92
C GLY A 338 -21.25 -0.62 10.96
N PHE A 339 -20.41 -1.31 11.75
CA PHE A 339 -20.48 -2.77 11.90
C PHE A 339 -21.61 -3.16 12.86
N ARG A 340 -22.86 -3.02 12.40
CA ARG A 340 -24.08 -3.34 13.14
C ARG A 340 -24.87 -4.42 12.38
N PRO A 341 -24.98 -5.65 12.90
CA PRO A 341 -25.86 -6.65 12.32
C PRO A 341 -27.32 -6.18 12.38
N ARG A 342 -28.10 -6.48 11.34
CA ARG A 342 -29.50 -6.02 11.21
C ARG A 342 -30.46 -6.65 12.21
N ASP A 343 -30.11 -7.82 12.73
CA ASP A 343 -30.87 -8.50 13.79
C ASP A 343 -30.15 -8.36 15.14
N GLU A 344 -30.81 -7.73 16.11
CA GLU A 344 -30.29 -7.59 17.49
C GLU A 344 -30.06 -8.93 18.19
N LYS A 345 -30.78 -9.98 17.78
CA LYS A 345 -30.58 -11.36 18.26
C LYS A 345 -29.34 -12.02 17.67
N ALA A 346 -28.84 -11.52 16.54
CA ALA A 346 -27.67 -12.03 15.84
C ALA A 346 -26.45 -11.16 16.14
N LYS A 347 -26.04 -11.08 17.41
CA LYS A 347 -24.79 -10.41 17.78
C LYS A 347 -23.63 -11.08 17.05
N GLN A 348 -23.11 -10.46 15.99
CA GLN A 348 -21.99 -10.95 15.18
C GLN A 348 -20.62 -10.73 15.86
N THR A 349 -20.58 -9.96 16.94
CA THR A 349 -19.35 -9.47 17.59
C THR A 349 -19.01 -10.27 18.84
N TYR A 350 -17.76 -10.70 18.96
CA TYR A 350 -17.20 -11.25 20.19
C TYR A 350 -16.67 -10.13 21.08
N PHE A 351 -17.18 -10.01 22.30
CA PHE A 351 -16.74 -9.04 23.29
C PHE A 351 -15.75 -9.68 24.27
N LEU A 352 -14.76 -8.90 24.71
CA LEU A 352 -13.73 -9.36 25.66
C LEU A 352 -14.09 -8.94 27.07
N GLU A 353 -14.25 -9.92 27.96
CA GLU A 353 -14.45 -9.70 29.38
C GLU A 353 -13.09 -9.59 30.08
N GLY A 354 -12.84 -8.53 30.86
CA GLY A 354 -11.68 -8.48 31.77
C GLY A 354 -10.85 -7.19 31.76
N ILE A 355 -10.91 -6.38 30.71
CA ILE A 355 -10.30 -5.03 30.75
C ILE A 355 -11.37 -4.06 31.25
N SER A 356 -11.52 -4.06 32.59
CA SER A 356 -11.82 -2.85 33.35
C SER A 356 -13.27 -2.38 33.51
N ARG A 357 -14.26 -3.24 33.79
CA ARG A 357 -15.49 -2.74 34.47
C ARG A 357 -15.18 -2.21 35.89
N ARG A 358 -14.08 -2.67 36.51
CA ARG A 358 -13.60 -2.25 37.85
C ARG A 358 -12.52 -1.15 37.84
N GLN A 359 -11.59 -1.11 36.89
CA GLN A 359 -10.56 -0.05 36.81
C GLN A 359 -11.13 1.25 36.17
N LEU A 360 -12.07 1.15 35.21
CA LEU A 360 -12.76 2.31 34.61
C LEU A 360 -13.69 2.95 35.64
N LYS A 361 -14.33 2.16 36.51
CA LYS A 361 -15.06 2.69 37.67
C LYS A 361 -14.14 3.44 38.64
N LYS A 362 -12.91 2.97 38.85
CA LYS A 362 -11.93 3.63 39.73
C LYS A 362 -11.39 4.95 39.13
N GLU A 363 -11.18 4.99 37.82
CA GLU A 363 -10.74 6.19 37.10
C GLU A 363 -11.88 7.21 36.87
N ALA A 364 -13.10 6.74 36.65
CA ALA A 364 -14.30 7.58 36.57
C ALA A 364 -14.68 8.16 37.95
N SER A 365 -14.60 7.35 39.01
CA SER A 365 -14.92 7.82 40.37
C SER A 365 -13.92 8.85 40.94
N ALA A 366 -12.75 9.02 40.33
CA ALA A 366 -11.79 10.07 40.68
C ALA A 366 -12.12 11.44 40.03
N LYS A 367 -13.07 11.48 39.09
CA LYS A 367 -13.61 12.70 38.51
C LYS A 367 -15.08 12.80 38.90
N ASN A 368 -15.37 13.54 39.97
CA ASN A 368 -16.69 14.01 40.44
C ASN A 368 -17.87 13.06 40.19
N GLY A 369 -18.34 12.43 41.28
CA GLY A 369 -19.48 11.52 41.26
C GLY A 369 -20.72 12.10 40.62
N GLU A 370 -21.03 11.61 39.43
CA GLU A 370 -22.38 11.31 38.98
C GLU A 370 -22.33 9.88 38.42
N GLU A 371 -23.28 9.03 38.83
CA GLU A 371 -23.45 7.68 38.29
C GLU A 371 -23.94 7.79 36.85
N GLU A 372 -23.03 8.03 35.90
CA GLU A 372 -23.32 7.89 34.48
C GLU A 372 -23.12 6.43 34.06
N GLU A 373 -24.24 5.74 33.83
CA GLU A 373 -24.31 4.58 32.93
C GLU A 373 -24.00 5.01 31.49
N SER A 374 -22.77 5.49 31.23
CA SER A 374 -22.27 5.62 29.84
C SER A 374 -21.87 4.22 29.36
N PHE A 375 -22.86 3.48 28.88
CA PHE A 375 -22.64 2.30 28.05
C PHE A 375 -21.64 2.67 26.94
N LEU A 376 -20.62 1.83 26.71
CA LEU A 376 -19.67 1.79 25.57
C LEU A 376 -18.27 2.41 25.71
N ASN A 377 -17.93 3.21 26.72
CA ASN A 377 -16.64 3.95 26.74
C ASN A 377 -15.36 3.15 27.05
N GLY A 378 -15.42 1.82 27.11
CA GLY A 378 -14.22 1.00 27.37
C GLY A 378 -14.30 -0.47 27.04
N GLU A 379 -15.39 -0.93 26.43
CA GLU A 379 -15.54 -2.33 26.06
C GLU A 379 -14.66 -2.65 24.84
N LEU A 380 -13.94 -3.76 24.90
CA LEU A 380 -13.11 -4.26 23.80
C LEU A 380 -13.82 -5.42 23.11
N CYS A 381 -13.65 -5.52 21.81
CA CYS A 381 -14.16 -6.62 21.00
C CYS A 381 -13.11 -7.11 20.00
N LEU A 382 -13.31 -8.33 19.52
CA LEU A 382 -12.56 -8.86 18.38
C LEU A 382 -13.11 -8.25 17.10
N ALA A 383 -12.22 -7.76 16.25
CA ALA A 383 -12.60 -7.13 14.99
C ALA A 383 -13.17 -8.18 14.02
N ALA A 384 -14.33 -7.88 13.43
CA ALA A 384 -14.97 -8.75 12.45
C ALA A 384 -14.41 -8.59 11.01
N THR A 385 -13.47 -7.66 10.84
CA THR A 385 -12.75 -7.35 9.60
C THR A 385 -11.56 -6.45 9.94
N ALA A 386 -10.45 -6.57 9.21
CA ALA A 386 -9.29 -5.69 9.35
C ALA A 386 -9.59 -4.22 8.95
N GLU A 387 -10.72 -3.98 8.28
CA GLU A 387 -11.22 -2.64 7.97
C GLU A 387 -11.36 -1.76 9.23
N ILE A 388 -11.90 -2.30 10.32
CA ILE A 388 -12.19 -1.54 11.55
C ILE A 388 -10.89 -0.98 12.17
N PRO A 389 -9.85 -1.79 12.45
CA PRO A 389 -8.59 -1.24 12.96
C PRO A 389 -7.84 -0.38 11.93
N LEU A 390 -7.97 -0.63 10.62
CA LEU A 390 -7.43 0.26 9.58
C LEU A 390 -8.10 1.63 9.59
N ALA A 391 -9.43 1.69 9.76
CA ALA A 391 -10.15 2.93 9.95
C ALA A 391 -9.74 3.62 11.27
N GLY A 392 -9.54 2.83 12.34
CA GLY A 392 -9.01 3.28 13.63
C GLY A 392 -7.62 3.94 13.53
N LEU A 393 -6.76 3.47 12.63
CA LEU A 393 -5.46 4.08 12.37
C LEU A 393 -5.57 5.54 11.90
N LEU A 394 -6.66 5.88 11.21
CA LEU A 394 -6.96 7.21 10.67
C LEU A 394 -7.91 8.02 11.56
N ALA A 395 -8.54 7.40 12.56
CA ALA A 395 -9.54 8.04 13.41
C ALA A 395 -8.96 9.24 14.18
N GLY A 396 -9.78 10.30 14.29
CA GLY A 396 -9.43 11.58 14.92
C GLY A 396 -8.35 12.39 14.19
N ARG A 397 -7.97 12.02 12.95
CA ARG A 397 -6.92 12.73 12.22
C ARG A 397 -7.45 13.92 11.41
N LEU A 398 -6.67 14.99 11.43
CA LEU A 398 -6.81 16.14 10.55
C LEU A 398 -5.60 16.20 9.60
N PHE A 399 -5.80 15.88 8.32
CA PHE A 399 -4.77 15.94 7.29
C PHE A 399 -4.55 17.37 6.80
N GLU A 400 -3.30 17.80 6.69
CA GLU A 400 -2.97 19.11 6.11
C GLU A 400 -3.02 19.04 4.56
N PRO A 401 -3.48 20.10 3.87
CA PRO A 401 -3.29 20.25 2.43
C PRO A 401 -1.79 20.32 2.12
N PHE A 402 -1.36 19.63 1.08
CA PHE A 402 0.02 19.61 0.62
C PHE A 402 0.64 21.02 0.61
N ARG A 403 1.59 21.26 1.52
CA ARG A 403 2.57 22.34 1.44
C ARG A 403 3.90 21.68 1.08
N LYS A 404 4.61 22.23 0.09
CA LYS A 404 6.01 21.85 -0.20
C LYS A 404 6.85 22.11 1.07
N SER A 405 6.89 21.15 1.99
CA SER A 405 7.69 21.27 3.21
C SER A 405 9.15 21.04 2.84
N LYS A 406 9.97 22.08 3.03
CA LYS A 406 11.43 21.95 3.04
C LYS A 406 11.80 20.85 4.04
N ARG A 407 12.52 19.83 3.57
CA ARG A 407 13.08 18.70 4.33
C ARG A 407 13.40 19.09 5.78
N HIS A 408 12.47 18.88 6.71
CA HIS A 408 12.76 18.93 8.14
C HIS A 408 13.22 17.53 8.56
N GLY A 409 14.30 17.50 9.34
CA GLY A 409 15.09 16.31 9.64
C GLY A 409 14.29 15.14 10.24
N TYR A 410 14.76 13.94 9.93
CA TYR A 410 14.16 12.63 10.26
C TYR A 410 13.88 12.37 11.75
N LEU A 411 14.42 13.18 12.68
CA LEU A 411 14.42 12.90 14.11
C LEU A 411 13.19 13.40 14.89
N ASN A 412 12.43 14.38 14.38
CA ASN A 412 11.18 14.83 15.03
C ASN A 412 9.90 14.11 14.52
N LYS A 413 10.05 13.12 13.62
CA LYS A 413 8.91 12.43 12.98
C LYS A 413 8.20 11.40 13.85
N ILE A 414 8.79 11.04 14.99
CA ILE A 414 8.33 9.89 15.79
C ILE A 414 7.15 10.27 16.71
N SER A 415 6.94 11.55 17.00
CA SER A 415 5.83 12.00 17.86
C SER A 415 4.49 12.22 17.14
N GLU A 416 4.43 12.32 15.82
CA GLU A 416 3.18 12.70 15.10
C GLU A 416 2.65 11.64 14.12
N GLY A 417 3.34 10.50 13.99
CA GLY A 417 2.88 9.34 13.24
C GLY A 417 3.02 9.50 11.71
N LEU A 418 3.70 8.54 11.08
CA LEU A 418 4.11 8.51 9.66
C LEU A 418 3.03 8.85 8.61
N ILE A 419 1.74 8.73 8.95
CA ILE A 419 0.61 8.91 8.02
C ILE A 419 0.09 10.35 7.98
N GLN A 420 0.40 11.19 8.97
CA GLN A 420 -0.19 12.53 9.08
C GLN A 420 0.24 13.47 7.94
N ASP A 421 1.44 13.26 7.39
CA ASP A 421 2.00 14.00 6.26
C ASP A 421 1.79 13.30 4.90
N SER A 422 1.02 12.22 4.85
CA SER A 422 0.81 11.47 3.61
C SER A 422 -0.15 12.18 2.66
N ASP A 423 0.20 12.17 1.38
CA ASP A 423 -0.69 12.66 0.33
C ASP A 423 -1.95 11.79 0.20
N LEU A 424 -3.10 12.44 0.04
CA LEU A 424 -4.35 11.75 -0.30
C LEU A 424 -4.34 11.35 -1.80
N PRO A 425 -4.80 10.14 -2.16
CA PRO A 425 -5.45 9.15 -1.31
C PRO A 425 -4.48 8.32 -0.46
N ILE A 426 -4.85 8.05 0.79
CA ILE A 426 -4.16 7.09 1.65
C ILE A 426 -4.72 5.70 1.35
N LYS A 427 -3.88 4.79 0.84
CA LYS A 427 -4.23 3.41 0.50
C LYS A 427 -3.55 2.46 1.48
N LEU A 428 -4.31 1.72 2.27
CA LEU A 428 -3.82 0.81 3.31
C LEU A 428 -4.25 -0.62 2.99
N ALA A 429 -3.39 -1.59 3.23
CA ALA A 429 -3.71 -3.00 3.08
C ALA A 429 -3.25 -3.80 4.30
N ALA A 430 -4.07 -4.73 4.76
CA ALA A 430 -3.73 -5.56 5.90
C ALA A 430 -4.15 -7.01 5.69
N LEU A 431 -3.30 -7.93 6.12
CA LEU A 431 -3.75 -9.23 6.57
C LEU A 431 -4.28 -9.07 8.00
N GLY A 432 -5.50 -9.52 8.26
CA GLY A 432 -6.04 -9.61 9.62
C GLY A 432 -6.95 -10.82 9.80
N HIS A 433 -7.20 -11.18 11.06
CA HIS A 433 -8.17 -12.20 11.38
C HIS A 433 -9.54 -11.55 11.58
N SER A 434 -10.56 -12.14 10.97
CA SER A 434 -11.95 -11.71 11.12
C SER A 434 -12.67 -12.66 12.06
N PHE A 435 -13.25 -12.12 13.13
CA PHE A 435 -14.01 -12.88 14.11
C PHE A 435 -15.51 -12.58 13.98
N ARG A 436 -16.31 -13.58 13.64
CA ARG A 436 -17.76 -13.45 13.45
C ARG A 436 -18.50 -14.55 14.18
N ALA A 437 -19.48 -14.17 14.99
CA ALA A 437 -20.26 -15.14 15.76
C ALA A 437 -21.22 -15.95 14.87
N GLU A 438 -21.49 -15.51 13.64
CA GLU A 438 -22.35 -16.21 12.66
C GLU A 438 -23.72 -16.59 13.24
N ALA A 439 -24.20 -15.78 14.20
CA ALA A 439 -25.44 -16.01 14.91
C ALA A 439 -26.62 -15.96 13.92
N GLY A 440 -27.40 -17.04 13.86
CA GLY A 440 -28.55 -17.18 12.96
C GLY A 440 -28.29 -18.03 11.71
N ALA A 441 -27.02 -18.31 11.34
CA ALA A 441 -26.68 -19.07 10.14
C ALA A 441 -26.61 -20.59 10.36
N ARG A 442 -27.58 -21.20 11.06
CA ARG A 442 -27.62 -22.68 11.24
C ARG A 442 -28.00 -23.34 9.91
N GLY A 443 -27.11 -24.13 9.29
CA GLY A 443 -27.42 -24.83 8.04
C GLY A 443 -26.25 -25.51 7.34
N ALA A 444 -26.41 -25.80 6.04
CA ALA A 444 -25.40 -26.49 5.22
C ALA A 444 -24.09 -25.68 5.06
N ASP A 445 -24.15 -24.36 5.14
CA ASP A 445 -23.00 -23.47 4.97
C ASP A 445 -22.01 -23.47 6.12
N THR A 446 -22.41 -23.91 7.31
CA THR A 446 -21.51 -24.06 8.47
C THR A 446 -20.68 -25.33 8.43
N ARG A 447 -20.87 -26.19 7.41
CA ARG A 447 -20.06 -27.39 7.21
C ARG A 447 -18.78 -27.03 6.44
N GLY A 448 -17.62 -27.28 7.05
CA GLY A 448 -16.31 -27.11 6.42
C GLY A 448 -15.73 -25.70 6.59
N LEU A 449 -15.19 -25.11 5.52
CA LEU A 449 -14.40 -23.87 5.58
C LEU A 449 -15.13 -22.61 5.06
N TYR A 450 -16.33 -22.73 4.51
CA TYR A 450 -16.99 -21.61 3.83
C TYR A 450 -17.52 -20.54 4.80
N ARG A 451 -18.10 -20.96 5.94
CA ARG A 451 -18.58 -20.09 7.01
C ARG A 451 -18.05 -20.58 8.36
N VAL A 452 -17.05 -19.87 8.88
CA VAL A 452 -16.32 -20.19 10.13
C VAL A 452 -16.22 -18.96 11.03
N HIS A 453 -16.00 -19.16 12.32
CA HIS A 453 -15.99 -18.06 13.29
C HIS A 453 -14.72 -17.21 13.25
N GLN A 454 -13.58 -17.79 12.85
CA GLN A 454 -12.31 -17.10 12.66
C GLN A 454 -11.79 -17.41 11.26
N PHE A 455 -11.39 -16.38 10.53
CA PHE A 455 -10.76 -16.54 9.23
C PHE A 455 -9.79 -15.42 8.86
N SER A 456 -8.75 -15.77 8.12
CA SER A 456 -7.79 -14.83 7.55
C SER A 456 -8.39 -14.09 6.35
N LYS A 457 -8.18 -12.77 6.31
CA LYS A 457 -8.63 -11.90 5.21
C LYS A 457 -7.57 -10.88 4.85
N VAL A 458 -7.38 -10.63 3.56
CA VAL A 458 -6.60 -9.49 3.07
C VAL A 458 -7.56 -8.36 2.74
N GLU A 459 -7.45 -7.25 3.47
CA GLU A 459 -8.31 -6.08 3.35
C GLU A 459 -7.58 -4.89 2.75
N MET A 460 -8.29 -4.12 1.94
CA MET A 460 -7.92 -2.82 1.41
C MET A 460 -8.79 -1.75 2.05
N PHE A 461 -8.18 -0.64 2.46
CA PHE A 461 -8.88 0.53 3.00
C PHE A 461 -8.31 1.79 2.38
N VAL A 462 -9.18 2.68 1.90
CA VAL A 462 -8.78 3.93 1.26
C VAL A 462 -9.45 5.10 1.96
N ALA A 463 -8.67 6.15 2.26
CA ALA A 463 -9.19 7.45 2.65
C ALA A 463 -8.78 8.50 1.63
N MET A 464 -9.73 9.28 1.13
CA MET A 464 -9.50 10.19 0.01
C MET A 464 -10.32 11.48 0.09
N LYS A 465 -9.96 12.46 -0.74
CA LYS A 465 -10.70 13.72 -0.86
C LYS A 465 -12.15 13.44 -1.30
N SER A 466 -13.09 14.16 -0.70
CA SER A 466 -14.53 13.99 -0.89
C SER A 466 -15.03 14.55 -2.21
N PHE A 467 -14.71 13.85 -3.29
CA PHE A 467 -15.24 14.06 -4.62
C PHE A 467 -15.89 12.77 -5.08
N ARG A 468 -17.20 12.81 -5.38
CA ARG A 468 -18.01 11.62 -5.66
C ARG A 468 -17.46 10.81 -6.83
N ASP A 469 -17.26 11.45 -7.98
CA ASP A 469 -16.70 10.81 -9.19
C ASP A 469 -15.34 10.15 -8.93
N LYS A 470 -14.51 10.73 -8.06
CA LYS A 470 -13.21 10.16 -7.71
C LYS A 470 -13.34 8.96 -6.77
N SER A 471 -14.28 8.99 -5.82
CA SER A 471 -14.55 7.83 -4.97
C SER A 471 -15.18 6.68 -5.76
N ASP A 472 -16.05 6.98 -6.73
CA ASP A 472 -16.62 5.94 -7.59
C ASP A 472 -15.54 5.33 -8.50
N ALA A 473 -14.67 6.15 -9.08
CA ALA A 473 -13.49 5.64 -9.80
C ALA A 473 -12.53 4.82 -8.91
N MET A 474 -12.42 5.14 -7.63
CA MET A 474 -11.63 4.35 -6.67
C MET A 474 -12.31 3.01 -6.36
N LEU A 475 -13.64 2.95 -6.30
CA LEU A 475 -14.37 1.68 -6.15
C LEU A 475 -14.11 0.76 -7.35
N GLU A 476 -14.13 1.30 -8.57
CA GLU A 476 -13.76 0.59 -9.79
C GLU A 476 -12.30 0.08 -9.74
N GLU A 477 -11.36 0.89 -9.22
CA GLU A 477 -9.97 0.48 -9.02
C GLU A 477 -9.87 -0.71 -8.03
N LEU A 478 -10.57 -0.64 -6.89
CA LEU A 478 -10.60 -1.71 -5.90
C LEU A 478 -11.18 -3.00 -6.48
N ARG A 479 -12.29 -2.90 -7.23
CA ARG A 479 -12.89 -4.04 -7.94
C ARG A 479 -11.90 -4.67 -8.92
N GLY A 480 -11.22 -3.86 -9.72
CA GLY A 480 -10.20 -4.34 -10.65
C GLY A 480 -9.03 -5.07 -9.96
N ILE A 481 -8.66 -4.68 -8.73
CA ILE A 481 -7.65 -5.40 -7.94
C ILE A 481 -8.20 -6.76 -7.48
N GLN A 482 -9.45 -6.83 -7.03
CA GLN A 482 -10.11 -8.08 -6.64
C GLN A 482 -10.21 -9.05 -7.83
N GLU A 483 -10.62 -8.56 -9.00
CA GLU A 483 -10.63 -9.32 -10.26
C GLU A 483 -9.22 -9.79 -10.65
N GLU A 484 -8.17 -8.98 -10.46
CA GLU A 484 -6.78 -9.41 -10.69
C GLU A 484 -6.35 -10.54 -9.75
N VAL A 485 -6.72 -10.46 -8.46
CA VAL A 485 -6.41 -11.50 -7.46
C VAL A 485 -7.10 -12.80 -7.85
N ILE A 486 -8.44 -12.78 -7.99
CA ILE A 486 -9.27 -13.96 -8.24
C ILE A 486 -9.00 -14.54 -9.63
N GLY A 487 -9.02 -13.70 -10.67
CA GLY A 487 -8.75 -14.12 -12.05
C GLY A 487 -7.32 -14.63 -12.26
N GLY A 488 -6.36 -14.20 -11.43
CA GLY A 488 -5.00 -14.74 -11.44
C GLY A 488 -4.88 -16.15 -10.85
N LEU A 489 -5.88 -16.64 -10.11
CA LEU A 489 -5.95 -18.02 -9.63
C LEU A 489 -6.54 -18.97 -10.67
N GLY A 490 -7.07 -18.45 -11.78
CA GLY A 490 -7.71 -19.26 -12.83
C GLY A 490 -9.05 -19.86 -12.41
N LEU A 491 -9.76 -19.21 -11.48
CA LEU A 491 -11.07 -19.64 -11.00
C LEU A 491 -12.20 -19.05 -11.86
N PRO A 492 -13.32 -19.77 -12.08
CA PRO A 492 -14.53 -19.22 -12.66
C PRO A 492 -15.22 -18.28 -11.66
N TYR A 493 -15.43 -17.02 -12.04
CA TYR A 493 -16.02 -16.02 -11.15
C TYR A 493 -17.02 -15.11 -11.88
N ARG A 494 -17.92 -14.50 -11.11
CA ARG A 494 -18.80 -13.42 -11.56
C ARG A 494 -18.72 -12.22 -10.63
N VAL A 495 -18.98 -11.05 -11.18
CA VAL A 495 -19.01 -9.78 -10.45
C VAL A 495 -20.46 -9.30 -10.39
N LEU A 496 -20.91 -8.89 -9.21
CA LEU A 496 -22.28 -8.48 -8.93
C LEU A 496 -22.34 -7.04 -8.41
N ASP A 497 -23.26 -6.23 -8.94
CA ASP A 497 -23.68 -4.97 -8.33
C ASP A 497 -24.81 -5.26 -7.35
N MET A 498 -24.53 -5.04 -6.06
CA MET A 498 -25.39 -5.51 -4.99
C MET A 498 -26.56 -4.56 -4.75
N PRO A 499 -27.78 -5.10 -4.55
CA PRO A 499 -28.98 -4.29 -4.46
C PRO A 499 -29.12 -3.65 -3.07
N THR A 500 -30.06 -2.71 -2.95
CA THR A 500 -30.26 -1.90 -1.73
C THR A 500 -30.41 -2.75 -0.46
N GLU A 501 -31.15 -3.86 -0.51
CA GLU A 501 -31.35 -4.72 0.66
C GLU A 501 -30.09 -5.54 1.01
N GLU A 502 -29.02 -5.56 0.21
CA GLU A 502 -27.75 -6.25 0.55
C GLU A 502 -26.63 -5.30 0.97
N LEU A 503 -26.91 -3.99 1.02
CA LEU A 503 -25.94 -3.00 1.47
C LEU A 503 -25.79 -2.97 3.00
N GLY A 504 -24.55 -3.07 3.47
CA GLY A 504 -24.20 -2.77 4.87
C GLY A 504 -24.49 -1.30 5.21
N ALA A 505 -24.65 -0.98 6.49
CA ALA A 505 -25.03 0.37 6.94
C ALA A 505 -24.10 1.47 6.42
N SER A 506 -22.80 1.20 6.30
CA SER A 506 -21.81 2.17 5.79
C SER A 506 -21.77 2.27 4.25
N ALA A 507 -22.26 1.27 3.52
CA ALA A 507 -22.08 1.17 2.07
C ALA A 507 -23.02 2.11 1.32
N TYR A 508 -22.46 2.92 0.42
CA TYR A 508 -23.16 3.76 -0.55
C TYR A 508 -23.39 3.00 -1.88
N ARG A 509 -22.43 2.16 -2.28
CA ARG A 509 -22.53 1.15 -3.35
C ARG A 509 -21.61 -0.01 -3.00
N LYS A 510 -21.95 -1.24 -3.40
CA LYS A 510 -21.19 -2.45 -3.08
C LYS A 510 -21.10 -3.38 -4.30
N TYR A 511 -19.91 -3.91 -4.54
CA TYR A 511 -19.69 -5.00 -5.48
C TYR A 511 -19.29 -6.27 -4.75
N ASP A 512 -19.87 -7.40 -5.13
CA ASP A 512 -19.44 -8.72 -4.67
C ASP A 512 -18.84 -9.50 -5.83
N ILE A 513 -17.82 -10.31 -5.53
CA ILE A 513 -17.26 -11.27 -6.48
C ILE A 513 -17.48 -12.67 -5.93
N GLU A 514 -18.16 -13.48 -6.72
CA GLU A 514 -18.48 -14.85 -6.39
C GLU A 514 -17.73 -15.81 -7.30
N VAL A 515 -17.29 -16.92 -6.73
CA VAL A 515 -16.62 -18.01 -7.46
C VAL A 515 -17.56 -19.20 -7.53
N TRP A 516 -17.62 -19.86 -8.69
CA TRP A 516 -18.37 -21.09 -8.84
C TRP A 516 -17.70 -22.22 -8.04
N MET A 517 -18.48 -22.90 -7.18
CA MET A 517 -17.99 -23.96 -6.30
C MET A 517 -18.69 -25.29 -6.66
N PRO A 518 -18.07 -26.15 -7.48
CA PRO A 518 -18.75 -27.33 -8.04
C PRO A 518 -19.14 -28.38 -7.00
N GLY A 519 -18.45 -28.46 -5.85
CA GLY A 519 -18.84 -29.34 -4.75
C GLY A 519 -20.14 -28.90 -4.08
N ARG A 520 -20.36 -27.59 -4.01
CA ARG A 520 -21.60 -26.96 -3.52
C ARG A 520 -22.70 -26.87 -4.58
N GLY A 521 -22.32 -26.83 -5.87
CA GLY A 521 -23.26 -26.60 -6.97
C GLY A 521 -23.84 -25.19 -6.97
N SER A 522 -23.12 -24.22 -6.41
CA SER A 522 -23.57 -22.84 -6.31
C SER A 522 -22.39 -21.86 -6.36
N TRP A 523 -22.72 -20.60 -6.65
CA TRP A 523 -21.79 -19.47 -6.52
C TRP A 523 -21.56 -19.16 -5.04
N GLY A 524 -20.33 -18.76 -4.69
CA GLY A 524 -20.00 -18.33 -3.35
C GLY A 524 -19.15 -17.06 -3.33
N GLU A 525 -19.59 -16.06 -2.56
CA GLU A 525 -18.86 -14.80 -2.35
C GLU A 525 -17.47 -15.06 -1.78
N VAL A 526 -16.43 -14.54 -2.42
CA VAL A 526 -15.03 -14.63 -1.94
C VAL A 526 -14.41 -13.26 -1.65
N SER A 527 -15.10 -12.19 -2.03
CA SER A 527 -14.58 -10.83 -2.06
C SER A 527 -15.72 -9.82 -2.21
N SER A 528 -15.60 -8.67 -1.56
CA SER A 528 -16.57 -7.57 -1.64
C SER A 528 -15.89 -6.21 -1.50
N ALA A 529 -16.38 -5.19 -2.18
CA ALA A 529 -15.86 -3.81 -2.14
C ALA A 529 -16.98 -2.81 -1.96
N SER A 530 -16.80 -1.82 -1.08
CA SER A 530 -17.81 -0.79 -0.83
C SER A 530 -17.21 0.61 -0.89
N ASN A 531 -17.92 1.52 -1.56
CA ASN A 531 -17.73 2.95 -1.35
C ASN A 531 -18.54 3.36 -0.12
N CYS A 532 -17.90 3.90 0.91
CA CYS A 532 -18.57 4.32 2.15
C CYS A 532 -18.75 5.84 2.24
N THR A 533 -18.33 6.58 1.20
CA THR A 533 -18.36 8.05 1.14
C THR A 533 -17.91 8.66 2.47
N VAL A 534 -18.65 9.62 3.02
CA VAL A 534 -18.30 10.27 4.30
C VAL A 534 -18.70 9.46 5.53
N TYR A 535 -19.45 8.37 5.40
CA TYR A 535 -20.14 7.72 6.53
C TYR A 535 -19.22 7.38 7.70
N GLN A 536 -18.11 6.71 7.43
CA GLN A 536 -17.16 6.30 8.46
C GLN A 536 -16.26 7.46 8.87
N ALA A 537 -15.76 8.23 7.89
CA ALA A 537 -14.92 9.40 8.15
C ALA A 537 -15.61 10.42 9.06
N LEU A 538 -16.92 10.62 8.91
CA LEU A 538 -17.72 11.51 9.74
C LEU A 538 -17.75 11.04 11.19
N ARG A 539 -18.07 9.76 11.40
CA ARG A 539 -18.17 9.12 12.73
C ARG A 539 -16.81 9.00 13.42
N LEU A 540 -15.75 8.83 12.65
CA LEU A 540 -14.38 8.67 13.14
C LEU A 540 -13.60 9.98 13.21
N GLY A 541 -14.15 11.10 12.72
CA GLY A 541 -13.47 12.40 12.72
C GLY A 541 -12.28 12.49 11.77
N ILE A 542 -12.33 11.78 10.65
CA ILE A 542 -11.28 11.77 9.63
C ILE A 542 -11.51 12.97 8.69
N LYS A 543 -10.72 14.02 8.85
CA LYS A 543 -10.89 15.29 8.14
C LYS A 543 -9.61 15.72 7.43
N GLN A 544 -9.74 16.56 6.41
CA GLN A 544 -8.65 17.35 5.84
C GLN A 544 -8.90 18.82 6.14
N LYS A 545 -7.89 19.54 6.63
CA LYS A 545 -8.00 20.98 6.90
C LYS A 545 -8.31 21.74 5.61
N ARG A 546 -9.18 22.76 5.70
CA ARG A 546 -9.48 23.61 4.54
C ARG A 546 -8.27 24.50 4.23
N ALA A 547 -7.91 24.61 2.96
CA ALA A 547 -6.98 25.66 2.54
C ALA A 547 -7.63 27.03 2.82
N PRO A 548 -6.87 28.03 3.30
CA PRO A 548 -7.40 29.39 3.42
C PRO A 548 -7.88 29.85 2.04
N PRO A 549 -9.04 30.53 1.95
CA PRO A 549 -9.48 31.12 0.69
C PRO A 549 -8.37 32.05 0.19
N MET A 550 -7.93 31.89 -1.07
CA MET A 550 -7.05 32.87 -1.68
C MET A 550 -7.82 34.19 -1.69
N SER A 551 -7.30 35.21 -1.03
CA SER A 551 -7.85 36.57 -1.12
C SER A 551 -7.95 36.94 -2.59
N SER A 552 -9.16 37.23 -3.06
CA SER A 552 -9.38 37.84 -4.36
C SER A 552 -8.47 39.05 -4.47
N ALA A 553 -7.49 38.97 -5.36
CA ALA A 553 -6.74 40.14 -5.77
C ALA A 553 -7.76 41.13 -6.31
N THR A 554 -7.89 42.26 -5.62
CA THR A 554 -8.61 43.43 -6.06
C THR A 554 -8.08 43.80 -7.44
N SER A 555 -8.91 43.62 -8.47
CA SER A 555 -8.70 44.24 -9.77
C SER A 555 -8.74 45.75 -9.56
N THR A 556 -7.56 46.36 -9.57
CA THR A 556 -7.44 47.78 -9.91
C THR A 556 -7.32 47.79 -11.42
N ASP A 557 -8.36 48.34 -12.05
CA ASP A 557 -8.29 48.80 -13.42
C ASP A 557 -7.07 49.70 -13.57
N ASP A 558 -6.22 49.41 -14.53
CA ASP A 558 -5.51 50.48 -15.22
C ASP A 558 -5.43 50.15 -16.70
N SER A 559 -6.23 50.89 -17.46
CA SER A 559 -6.28 50.93 -18.90
C SER A 559 -5.16 51.83 -19.40
N THR A 560 -4.20 51.27 -20.15
CA THR A 560 -3.46 52.05 -21.13
C THR A 560 -3.31 51.24 -22.41
N THR A 561 -3.98 51.75 -23.44
CA THR A 561 -3.76 51.49 -24.85
C THR A 561 -2.35 51.92 -25.25
N ASP A 562 -1.71 51.17 -26.15
CA ASP A 562 -1.12 51.75 -27.36
C ASP A 562 -0.74 50.67 -28.37
N GLU A 563 -0.94 51.05 -29.64
CA GLU A 563 -0.95 50.25 -30.84
C GLU A 563 0.46 49.97 -31.43
N ALA A 564 0.46 49.05 -32.40
CA ALA A 564 1.11 49.13 -33.71
C ALA A 564 2.33 48.22 -34.00
N SER A 565 2.09 47.33 -34.97
CA SER A 565 2.90 47.05 -36.18
C SER A 565 4.27 46.36 -36.02
N ASP A 566 4.83 45.58 -36.94
CA ASP A 566 4.42 44.92 -38.19
C ASP A 566 5.62 44.03 -38.63
N GLY A 567 5.38 43.06 -39.53
CA GLY A 567 6.39 42.40 -40.36
C GLY A 567 6.56 40.89 -40.06
N ALA A 568 5.87 39.97 -40.76
CA ALA A 568 6.11 39.49 -42.13
C ALA A 568 7.56 38.92 -42.31
N SER A 569 7.82 37.73 -42.86
CA SER A 569 7.08 36.92 -43.83
C SER A 569 7.75 35.52 -44.00
N ASP A 570 6.91 34.54 -44.38
CA ASP A 570 7.05 33.47 -45.39
C ASP A 570 8.22 32.45 -45.37
N GLY A 571 7.99 31.17 -45.71
CA GLY A 571 6.75 30.51 -46.10
C GLY A 571 6.89 29.04 -46.53
N ALA A 572 5.71 28.40 -46.62
CA ALA A 572 5.27 27.33 -47.53
C ALA A 572 5.98 25.95 -47.45
N SER A 573 5.33 24.77 -47.52
CA SER A 573 4.01 24.30 -48.02
C SER A 573 3.97 22.77 -47.76
N ASP A 574 2.90 21.99 -47.82
CA ASP A 574 1.43 22.07 -47.84
C ASP A 574 0.92 20.63 -48.09
N LYS A 575 -0.30 20.35 -47.64
CA LYS A 575 -1.36 19.44 -48.18
C LYS A 575 -2.05 18.65 -47.06
N THR A 576 -3.19 19.12 -46.50
CA THR A 576 -4.61 19.04 -46.97
C THR A 576 -5.14 17.61 -47.15
N SER A 577 -6.36 17.19 -46.77
CA SER A 577 -7.69 17.82 -46.53
C SER A 577 -8.56 16.83 -45.72
N VAL A 578 -9.34 17.15 -44.68
CA VAL A 578 -10.66 17.85 -44.60
C VAL A 578 -11.82 17.20 -45.37
N LYS A 579 -12.90 16.82 -44.66
CA LYS A 579 -14.26 17.35 -44.89
C LYS A 579 -15.25 17.03 -43.76
N ALA A 580 -15.91 18.10 -43.32
CA ALA A 580 -17.13 18.14 -42.52
C ALA A 580 -18.34 18.39 -43.43
N SER A 581 -19.55 18.12 -42.94
CA SER A 581 -20.76 18.84 -43.38
C SER A 581 -21.87 18.78 -42.34
N VAL A 582 -22.55 19.92 -42.23
CA VAL A 582 -23.54 20.37 -41.24
C VAL A 582 -24.89 20.56 -41.95
N LYS A 583 -25.98 20.61 -41.15
CA LYS A 583 -27.30 21.29 -41.31
C LYS A 583 -28.50 20.34 -41.45
N ALA A 584 -29.73 20.65 -41.01
CA ALA A 584 -30.38 21.54 -40.02
C ALA A 584 -31.91 21.50 -40.29
N SER A 585 -32.73 22.02 -39.35
CA SER A 585 -34.17 22.42 -39.43
C SER A 585 -35.24 21.33 -39.24
N ASP A 586 -36.39 21.55 -38.57
CA ASP A 586 -36.94 22.69 -37.82
C ASP A 586 -38.17 22.27 -36.96
N LYS A 587 -38.37 23.00 -35.86
CA LYS A 587 -39.62 23.44 -35.18
C LYS A 587 -40.81 22.49 -34.90
N ALA A 588 -41.17 22.38 -33.62
CA ALA A 588 -42.45 22.86 -33.08
C ALA A 588 -42.34 23.10 -31.56
N SER A 589 -42.92 24.22 -31.12
CA SER A 589 -42.90 24.80 -29.79
C SER A 589 -44.10 24.37 -28.96
N ASP A 590 -43.90 24.15 -27.65
CA ASP A 590 -44.89 24.54 -26.64
C ASP A 590 -44.18 24.94 -25.32
N LYS A 591 -44.67 26.03 -24.74
CA LYS A 591 -44.08 26.83 -23.66
C LYS A 591 -44.88 26.61 -22.37
N ALA A 592 -44.23 26.19 -21.28
CA ALA A 592 -44.63 26.44 -19.89
C ALA A 592 -43.43 26.15 -18.95
N PRO A 593 -43.31 26.82 -17.77
CA PRO A 593 -42.04 27.36 -17.29
C PRO A 593 -41.17 26.36 -16.53
N ASP A 594 -39.89 26.36 -16.88
CA ASP A 594 -38.79 25.70 -16.20
C ASP A 594 -38.46 26.45 -14.90
N SER A 595 -38.66 25.79 -13.76
CA SER A 595 -38.11 26.20 -12.47
C SER A 595 -37.33 25.03 -11.88
N SER A 596 -36.15 24.77 -12.46
CA SER A 596 -35.20 23.77 -11.97
C SER A 596 -34.01 24.45 -11.30
N PRO A 597 -33.79 24.32 -9.97
CA PRO A 597 -32.52 24.57 -9.34
C PRO A 597 -31.84 23.22 -9.05
N ASP A 598 -31.09 22.73 -10.03
CA ASP A 598 -30.26 21.54 -9.86
C ASP A 598 -28.92 21.89 -9.19
N LYS A 599 -28.52 21.01 -8.26
CA LYS A 599 -27.18 20.85 -7.64
C LYS A 599 -26.80 21.78 -6.49
N ALA A 600 -27.39 21.50 -5.32
CA ALA A 600 -26.70 21.63 -4.04
C ALA A 600 -26.58 20.25 -3.38
N SER A 601 -25.35 19.73 -3.28
CA SER A 601 -25.08 18.62 -2.37
C SER A 601 -25.41 19.05 -0.93
N PRO A 602 -25.96 18.17 -0.06
CA PRO A 602 -26.32 18.57 1.30
C PRO A 602 -25.06 18.98 2.07
N THR A 603 -24.87 20.28 2.24
CA THR A 603 -23.80 20.84 3.05
C THR A 603 -24.08 20.60 4.52
N LEU A 604 -23.44 19.56 5.07
CA LEU A 604 -23.36 19.33 6.52
C LEU A 604 -22.76 20.56 7.24
N PRO A 605 -23.30 20.95 8.41
CA PRO A 605 -22.91 22.18 9.08
C PRO A 605 -21.45 22.17 9.56
N SER A 606 -20.82 23.33 9.42
CA SER A 606 -19.44 23.64 9.78
C SER A 606 -19.19 23.53 11.29
N GLY A 607 -18.80 22.34 11.73
CA GLY A 607 -18.19 22.09 13.05
C GLY A 607 -16.74 21.60 12.90
N SER A 608 -15.80 22.39 13.42
CA SER A 608 -14.34 22.16 13.51
C SER A 608 -13.55 21.87 12.21
N GLY A 609 -12.99 22.94 11.64
CA GLY A 609 -11.65 23.02 11.01
C GLY A 609 -11.37 22.36 9.65
N GLY A 610 -12.16 21.36 9.21
CA GLY A 610 -11.80 20.56 8.02
C GLY A 610 -12.96 19.98 7.23
N ARG A 611 -12.69 19.57 5.99
CA ARG A 611 -13.56 18.79 5.11
C ARG A 611 -13.43 17.30 5.49
N THR A 612 -14.53 16.66 5.90
CA THR A 612 -14.60 15.20 6.12
C THR A 612 -14.22 14.47 4.84
N LEU A 613 -13.39 13.42 4.94
CA LEU A 613 -12.92 12.62 3.80
C LEU A 613 -13.95 11.57 3.34
N HIS A 614 -13.72 10.97 2.16
CA HIS A 614 -14.39 9.74 1.75
C HIS A 614 -13.57 8.52 2.19
N THR A 615 -14.24 7.43 2.57
CA THR A 615 -13.62 6.12 2.81
C THR A 615 -14.17 5.05 1.88
N LEU A 616 -13.32 4.09 1.54
CA LEU A 616 -13.68 2.88 0.81
C LEU A 616 -13.00 1.68 1.46
N ASN A 617 -13.63 0.53 1.39
CA ASN A 617 -13.10 -0.74 1.84
C ASN A 617 -13.22 -1.79 0.73
N ALA A 618 -12.36 -2.79 0.74
CA ALA A 618 -12.49 -3.95 -0.13
C ALA A 618 -11.74 -5.16 0.42
N THR A 619 -12.39 -6.32 0.41
CA THR A 619 -11.74 -7.61 0.66
C THR A 619 -10.98 -7.99 -0.60
N ALA A 620 -9.65 -8.03 -0.59
CA ALA A 620 -8.89 -8.55 -1.72
C ALA A 620 -8.98 -10.09 -1.80
N ALA A 621 -9.07 -10.76 -0.65
CA ALA A 621 -9.19 -12.20 -0.56
C ALA A 621 -9.74 -12.66 0.82
N ALA A 622 -10.88 -13.36 0.83
CA ALA A 622 -11.31 -14.16 1.97
C ALA A 622 -10.68 -15.56 1.89
N ILE A 623 -9.64 -15.82 2.70
CA ILE A 623 -8.72 -16.92 2.43
C ILE A 623 -9.38 -18.30 2.52
N PRO A 624 -10.18 -18.65 3.55
CA PRO A 624 -10.82 -19.97 3.61
C PRO A 624 -11.79 -20.22 2.46
N ARG A 625 -12.51 -19.20 1.99
CA ARG A 625 -13.42 -19.34 0.84
C ARG A 625 -12.66 -19.55 -0.47
N LEU A 626 -11.49 -18.93 -0.64
CA LEU A 626 -10.60 -19.21 -1.76
C LEU A 626 -9.96 -20.60 -1.67
N ILE A 627 -9.67 -21.10 -0.47
CA ILE A 627 -9.23 -22.49 -0.27
C ILE A 627 -10.32 -23.44 -0.77
N VAL A 628 -11.58 -23.25 -0.34
CA VAL A 628 -12.73 -24.02 -0.84
C VAL A 628 -12.76 -23.96 -2.37
N ALA A 629 -12.81 -22.76 -2.96
CA ALA A 629 -12.86 -22.59 -4.40
C ALA A 629 -11.76 -23.34 -5.15
N ILE A 630 -10.50 -23.28 -4.69
CA ILE A 630 -9.37 -23.96 -5.32
C ILE A 630 -9.50 -25.47 -5.21
N LEU A 631 -9.83 -25.98 -4.02
CA LEU A 631 -9.98 -27.41 -3.80
C LEU A 631 -11.08 -27.99 -4.70
N GLU A 632 -12.24 -27.35 -4.76
CA GLU A 632 -13.36 -27.86 -5.55
C GLU A 632 -13.10 -27.77 -7.06
N ASN A 633 -12.56 -26.66 -7.55
CA ASN A 633 -12.31 -26.46 -8.99
C ASN A 633 -11.13 -27.27 -9.51
N HIS A 634 -10.00 -27.32 -8.79
CA HIS A 634 -8.78 -27.94 -9.28
C HIS A 634 -8.60 -29.40 -8.83
N GLY A 635 -9.12 -29.76 -7.65
CA GLY A 635 -9.11 -31.13 -7.15
C GLY A 635 -7.71 -31.69 -6.86
N VAL A 636 -7.56 -32.99 -7.11
CA VAL A 636 -6.37 -33.78 -6.77
C VAL A 636 -5.88 -34.58 -7.98
N GLU A 637 -4.57 -34.60 -8.23
CA GLU A 637 -3.95 -35.47 -9.23
C GLU A 637 -2.98 -36.43 -8.55
N LYS A 638 -3.19 -37.75 -8.69
CA LYS A 638 -2.33 -38.79 -8.09
C LYS A 638 -2.09 -38.57 -6.59
N GLY A 639 -3.13 -38.21 -5.85
CA GLY A 639 -3.06 -37.92 -4.41
C GLY A 639 -2.28 -36.64 -4.06
N ARG A 640 -2.09 -35.69 -5.00
CA ARG A 640 -1.47 -34.38 -4.77
C ARG A 640 -2.47 -33.27 -5.04
N LEU A 641 -2.50 -32.24 -4.21
CA LEU A 641 -3.36 -31.08 -4.46
C LEU A 641 -2.95 -30.39 -5.77
N VAL A 642 -3.93 -30.07 -6.60
CA VAL A 642 -3.70 -29.30 -7.83
C VAL A 642 -3.85 -27.81 -7.50
N LEU A 643 -2.75 -27.07 -7.56
CA LEU A 643 -2.71 -25.63 -7.22
C LEU A 643 -2.33 -24.77 -8.43
N PRO A 644 -2.88 -23.55 -8.56
CA PRO A 644 -2.52 -22.66 -9.64
C PRO A 644 -1.04 -22.23 -9.55
N ASP A 645 -0.35 -22.21 -10.69
CA ASP A 645 1.09 -21.90 -10.77
C ASP A 645 1.45 -20.47 -10.35
N THR A 646 0.46 -19.58 -10.28
CA THR A 646 0.61 -18.23 -9.70
C THR A 646 0.95 -18.24 -8.22
N LEU A 647 0.64 -19.33 -7.50
CA LEU A 647 0.98 -19.48 -6.09
C LEU A 647 2.41 -20.00 -5.86
N LYS A 648 3.11 -20.51 -6.90
CA LYS A 648 4.48 -21.03 -6.79
C LYS A 648 5.45 -20.11 -6.05
N PRO A 649 5.53 -18.79 -6.34
CA PRO A 649 6.49 -17.91 -5.68
C PRO A 649 6.23 -17.74 -4.17
N PHE A 650 5.04 -18.12 -3.71
CA PHE A 650 4.57 -17.95 -2.34
C PHE A 650 4.47 -19.29 -1.59
N TRP A 651 4.81 -20.41 -2.24
CA TRP A 651 4.74 -21.74 -1.65
C TRP A 651 5.94 -22.03 -0.75
N LEU A 652 5.69 -22.14 0.56
CA LEU A 652 6.76 -22.24 1.55
C LEU A 652 7.52 -23.58 1.50
N ALA A 653 6.89 -24.67 1.05
CA ALA A 653 7.55 -25.97 0.92
C ALA A 653 8.42 -26.12 -0.34
N GLY A 654 8.53 -25.05 -1.16
CA GLY A 654 9.35 -25.01 -2.36
C GLY A 654 8.69 -25.59 -3.62
N GLU A 655 9.22 -25.24 -4.79
CA GLU A 655 8.58 -25.54 -6.09
C GLU A 655 8.44 -27.05 -6.40
N HIS A 656 9.26 -27.88 -5.75
CA HIS A 656 9.35 -29.34 -5.97
C HIS A 656 8.68 -30.17 -4.87
N ASP A 657 7.77 -29.57 -4.10
CA ASP A 657 6.97 -30.27 -3.11
C ASP A 657 6.24 -31.49 -3.73
N ARG A 658 6.38 -32.65 -3.09
CA ARG A 658 5.80 -33.92 -3.56
C ARG A 658 4.30 -34.03 -3.28
N ASN A 659 3.73 -33.10 -2.51
CA ASN A 659 2.32 -33.08 -2.13
C ASN A 659 1.45 -32.22 -3.07
N VAL A 660 2.08 -31.44 -3.96
CA VAL A 660 1.40 -30.50 -4.85
C VAL A 660 1.73 -30.77 -6.32
N THR A 661 0.73 -30.60 -7.18
CA THR A 661 0.87 -30.51 -8.64
C THR A 661 0.45 -29.11 -9.08
N TRP A 662 1.19 -28.53 -10.02
CA TRP A 662 0.96 -27.15 -10.44
C TRP A 662 0.18 -27.04 -11.74
N LEU A 663 -1.02 -26.45 -11.69
CA LEU A 663 -1.84 -26.11 -12.84
C LEU A 663 -1.30 -24.86 -13.52
N HIS A 664 -1.04 -24.93 -14.83
CA HIS A 664 -0.59 -23.76 -15.59
C HIS A 664 -1.78 -22.84 -15.90
N THR A 665 -1.81 -21.65 -15.29
CA THR A 665 -2.87 -20.66 -15.50
C THR A 665 -2.60 -19.70 -16.67
N GLY A 666 -1.35 -19.65 -17.16
CA GLY A 666 -0.91 -18.64 -18.14
C GLY A 666 -0.77 -17.22 -17.58
N LYS A 667 -1.14 -16.97 -16.31
CA LYS A 667 -1.15 -15.64 -15.67
C LYS A 667 0.18 -15.28 -14.99
N LEU A 668 1.02 -16.27 -14.68
CA LEU A 668 2.35 -16.03 -14.13
C LEU A 668 3.26 -15.40 -15.21
N LYS A 669 3.60 -14.11 -15.06
CA LYS A 669 4.58 -13.44 -15.93
C LYS A 669 5.90 -14.22 -15.88
N ARG A 670 6.31 -14.82 -16.99
CA ARG A 670 7.60 -15.52 -17.08
C ARG A 670 8.71 -14.56 -16.67
N ARG A 671 9.57 -14.96 -15.73
CA ARG A 671 10.81 -14.22 -15.44
C ARG A 671 11.52 -13.92 -16.78
N PRO A 672 12.08 -12.71 -16.98
CA PRO A 672 12.83 -12.42 -18.19
C PRO A 672 13.96 -13.45 -18.31
N ARG A 673 13.86 -14.31 -19.34
CA ARG A 673 14.77 -15.43 -19.55
C ARG A 673 16.19 -14.91 -19.75
N SER A 674 17.16 -15.65 -19.22
CA SER A 674 18.58 -15.32 -19.39
C SER A 674 18.93 -15.18 -20.89
N ARG A 675 19.92 -14.35 -21.21
CA ARG A 675 20.40 -14.16 -22.61
C ARG A 675 20.71 -15.51 -23.27
N LEU A 676 21.29 -16.45 -22.51
CA LEU A 676 21.60 -17.80 -22.94
C LEU A 676 20.35 -18.63 -23.30
N GLN A 677 19.31 -18.59 -22.47
CA GLN A 677 18.06 -19.31 -22.74
C GLN A 677 17.33 -18.77 -23.99
N ARG A 678 17.39 -17.46 -24.22
CA ARG A 678 16.85 -16.85 -25.46
C ARG A 678 17.66 -17.27 -26.68
N ALA A 679 18.99 -17.30 -26.59
CA ALA A 679 19.85 -17.77 -27.66
C ALA A 679 19.61 -19.25 -28.00
N LEU A 680 19.54 -20.13 -26.99
CA LEU A 680 19.28 -21.56 -27.19
C LEU A 680 17.92 -21.84 -27.84
N MET A 681 16.89 -21.06 -27.53
CA MET A 681 15.58 -21.18 -28.16
C MET A 681 15.60 -20.74 -29.63
N ARG A 682 16.35 -19.68 -29.96
CA ARG A 682 16.56 -19.27 -31.36
C ARG A 682 17.29 -20.37 -32.13
N VAL A 683 18.34 -20.95 -31.56
CA VAL A 683 19.06 -22.08 -32.17
C VAL A 683 18.13 -23.29 -32.36
N ARG A 684 17.32 -23.66 -31.36
CA ARG A 684 16.32 -24.73 -31.50
C ARG A 684 15.27 -24.45 -32.57
N SER A 685 14.83 -23.20 -32.70
CA SER A 685 13.89 -22.78 -33.76
C SER A 685 14.52 -22.87 -35.15
N ILE A 686 15.78 -22.43 -35.30
CA ILE A 686 16.53 -22.54 -36.55
C ILE A 686 16.81 -24.01 -36.89
N ALA A 687 17.15 -24.83 -35.90
CA ALA A 687 17.32 -26.27 -36.05
C ALA A 687 16.05 -26.96 -36.55
N LYS A 688 14.89 -26.64 -35.95
CA LYS A 688 13.60 -27.16 -36.40
C LYS A 688 13.25 -26.72 -37.83
N ARG A 689 13.45 -25.45 -38.19
CA ARG A 689 13.22 -24.95 -39.56
C ARG A 689 14.13 -25.64 -40.57
N ASN A 690 15.35 -25.95 -40.15
CA ASN A 690 16.32 -26.67 -40.95
C ASN A 690 16.26 -28.19 -40.74
N GLY A 691 15.20 -28.77 -40.16
CA GLY A 691 15.06 -30.22 -40.04
C GLY A 691 16.24 -30.95 -39.37
N THR A 692 16.94 -30.29 -38.45
CA THR A 692 18.13 -30.82 -37.76
C THR A 692 17.97 -30.76 -36.25
N ASP A 693 18.70 -31.59 -35.51
CA ASP A 693 18.70 -31.55 -34.04
C ASP A 693 19.64 -30.45 -33.50
N ALA A 694 19.18 -29.70 -32.49
CA ALA A 694 19.84 -28.48 -32.01
C ALA A 694 21.27 -28.68 -31.46
N PRO A 695 21.59 -29.76 -30.71
CA PRO A 695 22.97 -30.05 -30.30
C PRO A 695 23.91 -30.26 -31.48
N THR A 696 23.44 -30.93 -32.54
CA THR A 696 24.19 -31.23 -33.75
C THR A 696 24.47 -29.97 -34.56
N MET A 697 23.52 -29.04 -34.61
CA MET A 697 23.72 -27.72 -35.21
C MET A 697 24.77 -26.88 -34.47
N VAL A 698 24.74 -26.88 -33.14
CA VAL A 698 25.75 -26.17 -32.32
C VAL A 698 27.13 -26.81 -32.52
N ALA A 699 27.23 -28.13 -32.51
CA ALA A 699 28.48 -28.84 -32.79
C ALA A 699 29.02 -28.52 -34.18
N SER A 700 28.16 -28.48 -35.20
CA SER A 700 28.53 -28.12 -36.57
C SER A 700 29.13 -26.72 -36.64
N PHE A 701 28.48 -25.74 -35.99
CA PHE A 701 28.99 -24.38 -35.92
C PHE A 701 30.38 -24.31 -35.27
N LEU A 702 30.59 -25.00 -34.14
CA LEU A 702 31.88 -24.99 -33.45
C LEU A 702 32.99 -25.63 -34.31
N ILE A 703 32.70 -26.76 -34.95
CA ILE A 703 33.65 -27.44 -35.86
C ILE A 703 34.00 -26.55 -37.04
N LEU A 704 33.00 -25.97 -37.70
CA LEU A 704 33.20 -25.03 -38.82
C LEU A 704 33.96 -23.77 -38.39
N HIS A 705 33.71 -23.27 -37.18
CA HIS A 705 34.38 -22.09 -36.65
C HIS A 705 35.89 -22.31 -36.46
N GLU A 706 36.28 -23.49 -35.99
CA GLU A 706 37.68 -23.89 -35.86
C GLU A 706 38.32 -24.21 -37.23
N LEU A 707 37.62 -24.95 -38.10
CA LEU A 707 38.13 -25.27 -39.44
C LEU A 707 38.35 -24.01 -40.30
N THR A 708 37.44 -23.05 -40.23
CA THR A 708 37.58 -21.75 -40.90
C THR A 708 38.68 -20.87 -40.28
N ALA A 709 39.23 -21.23 -39.12
CA ALA A 709 40.45 -20.64 -38.57
C ALA A 709 41.69 -21.34 -39.10
N LEU A 710 41.71 -22.68 -38.95
CA LEU A 710 42.91 -23.49 -39.09
C LEU A 710 43.32 -23.65 -40.54
N VAL A 711 42.35 -23.90 -41.45
CA VAL A 711 42.66 -24.12 -42.87
C VAL A 711 43.26 -22.86 -43.50
N PRO A 712 42.65 -21.66 -43.38
CA PRO A 712 43.26 -20.45 -43.93
C PRO A 712 44.59 -20.10 -43.26
N LEU A 713 44.76 -20.37 -41.96
CA LEU A 713 46.03 -20.11 -41.26
C LEU A 713 47.18 -20.91 -41.87
N VAL A 714 46.96 -22.21 -42.12
CA VAL A 714 47.96 -23.08 -42.73
C VAL A 714 48.23 -22.69 -44.17
N VAL A 715 47.19 -22.42 -44.96
CA VAL A 715 47.34 -21.99 -46.36
C VAL A 715 48.11 -20.68 -46.46
N LEU A 716 47.73 -19.66 -45.67
CA LEU A 716 48.38 -18.36 -45.66
C LEU A 716 49.83 -18.45 -45.19
N PHE A 717 50.14 -19.34 -44.22
CA PHE A 717 51.52 -19.58 -43.80
C PHE A 717 52.41 -20.01 -44.98
N TYR A 718 51.98 -20.98 -45.78
CA TYR A 718 52.75 -21.44 -46.95
C TYR A 718 52.78 -20.41 -48.08
N VAL A 719 51.67 -19.73 -48.35
CA VAL A 719 51.59 -18.67 -49.37
C VAL A 719 52.52 -17.50 -49.01
N PHE A 720 52.52 -17.05 -47.76
CA PHE A 720 53.42 -16.00 -47.28
C PHE A 720 54.89 -16.44 -47.31
N GLY A 721 55.16 -17.73 -47.08
CA GLY A 721 56.45 -18.35 -47.31
C GLY A 721 56.91 -18.24 -48.77
N ALA A 722 56.05 -18.65 -49.71
CA ALA A 722 56.36 -18.60 -51.15
C ALA A 722 56.54 -17.16 -51.67
N LEU A 723 55.80 -16.21 -51.13
CA LEU A 723 55.85 -14.80 -51.51
C LEU A 723 56.94 -14.00 -50.78
N GLY A 724 57.70 -14.61 -49.87
CA GLY A 724 58.74 -13.91 -49.12
C GLY A 724 58.21 -12.80 -48.19
N VAL A 725 56.96 -12.92 -47.73
CA VAL A 725 56.33 -11.90 -46.87
C VAL A 725 57.07 -11.79 -45.55
N GLY A 726 57.42 -12.93 -44.94
CA GLY A 726 58.13 -12.98 -43.66
C GLY A 726 59.53 -12.40 -43.73
N THR A 727 60.25 -12.59 -44.85
CA THR A 727 61.55 -11.96 -45.10
C THR A 727 61.40 -10.45 -45.28
N ALA A 728 60.38 -9.98 -46.00
CA ALA A 728 60.12 -8.55 -46.17
C ALA A 728 59.72 -7.86 -44.85
N VAL A 729 58.89 -8.52 -44.03
CA VAL A 729 58.51 -8.03 -42.69
C VAL A 729 59.72 -7.95 -41.77
N LEU A 730 60.61 -8.95 -41.80
CA LEU A 730 61.84 -8.91 -41.02
C LEU A 730 62.81 -7.86 -41.51
N GLN A 731 62.98 -7.70 -42.82
CA GLN A 731 63.84 -6.65 -43.39
C GLN A 731 63.31 -5.25 -43.04
N TRP A 732 61.99 -5.07 -43.01
CA TRP A 732 61.35 -3.85 -42.52
C TRP A 732 61.56 -3.63 -41.01
N LEU A 733 61.50 -4.69 -40.20
CA LEU A 733 61.71 -4.64 -38.74
C LEU A 733 63.17 -4.54 -38.30
N LEU A 734 64.10 -5.03 -39.13
CA LEU A 734 65.53 -5.17 -38.84
C LEU A 734 66.43 -4.28 -39.72
N GLY A 735 65.85 -3.51 -40.64
CA GLY A 735 66.56 -2.70 -41.64
C GLY A 735 67.52 -1.64 -41.07
N ASP A 736 68.54 -1.35 -41.88
CA ASP A 736 69.85 -0.81 -41.52
C ASP A 736 69.85 0.53 -40.79
N SER A 737 70.21 0.49 -39.51
CA SER A 737 70.83 1.61 -38.81
C SER A 737 71.74 1.02 -37.73
N GLU A 738 73.06 1.18 -37.89
CA GLU A 738 74.04 0.78 -36.88
C GLU A 738 73.69 1.42 -35.52
N PRO A 739 73.49 0.62 -34.45
CA PRO A 739 73.18 1.20 -33.15
C PRO A 739 74.46 1.74 -32.51
N SER A 740 74.60 3.07 -32.50
CA SER A 740 75.52 3.77 -31.60
C SER A 740 75.17 3.46 -30.15
N ALA A 741 76.18 3.41 -29.29
CA ALA A 741 76.17 2.73 -28.00
C ALA A 741 75.27 3.30 -26.88
N GLU A 742 74.24 4.10 -27.15
CA GLU A 742 73.47 4.80 -26.10
C GLU A 742 71.92 4.78 -26.20
N ASP A 743 71.28 4.03 -27.11
CA ASP A 743 69.80 4.05 -27.20
C ASP A 743 69.09 2.82 -26.60
N GLU A 744 68.58 2.98 -25.38
CA GLU A 744 67.68 2.04 -24.68
C GLU A 744 66.23 2.09 -25.22
N SER A 745 66.05 2.04 -26.54
CA SER A 745 64.74 2.09 -27.20
C SER A 745 63.93 0.79 -27.06
N MET A 746 62.60 0.89 -26.96
CA MET A 746 61.66 -0.25 -27.00
C MET A 746 61.90 -1.16 -28.21
N ALA A 747 62.38 -0.61 -29.33
CA ALA A 747 62.77 -1.36 -30.51
C ALA A 747 64.00 -2.25 -30.27
N ALA A 748 65.00 -1.79 -29.50
CA ALA A 748 66.16 -2.60 -29.10
C ALA A 748 65.75 -3.74 -28.15
N ARG A 749 64.82 -3.48 -27.22
CA ARG A 749 64.25 -4.50 -26.32
C ARG A 749 63.44 -5.55 -27.09
N LEU A 750 62.65 -5.12 -28.08
CA LEU A 750 61.93 -6.01 -29.00
C LEU A 750 62.89 -6.83 -29.86
N ARG A 751 63.96 -6.24 -30.40
CA ARG A 751 65.01 -6.94 -31.15
C ARG A 751 65.71 -7.99 -30.29
N ALA A 752 66.10 -7.66 -29.06
CA ALA A 752 66.72 -8.59 -28.11
C ALA A 752 65.76 -9.68 -27.62
N TRP A 753 64.45 -9.39 -27.55
CA TRP A 753 63.43 -10.39 -27.23
C TRP A 753 63.18 -11.33 -28.41
N ALA A 754 63.09 -10.79 -29.63
CA ALA A 754 62.89 -11.56 -30.85
C ALA A 754 64.03 -12.56 -31.07
N ARG A 755 65.30 -12.12 -30.98
CA ARG A 755 66.47 -13.02 -31.07
C ARG A 755 66.44 -14.13 -30.01
N ARG A 756 66.11 -13.81 -28.76
CA ARG A 756 66.01 -14.82 -27.69
C ARG A 756 64.89 -15.85 -27.92
N LYS A 757 63.80 -15.46 -28.59
CA LYS A 757 62.69 -16.37 -28.93
C LYS A 757 63.04 -17.23 -30.14
N GLU A 758 63.73 -16.65 -31.12
CA GLU A 758 64.28 -17.35 -32.28
C GLU A 758 65.24 -18.47 -31.85
N GLU A 759 66.23 -18.18 -31.01
CA GLU A 759 67.18 -19.18 -30.48
C GLU A 759 66.52 -20.31 -29.67
N ARG A 760 65.42 -20.00 -28.98
CA ARG A 760 64.70 -21.00 -28.17
C ARG A 760 63.80 -21.87 -29.06
N PHE A 761 63.22 -21.29 -30.11
CA PHE A 761 62.42 -22.00 -31.10
C PHE A 761 63.30 -22.90 -31.99
N GLU A 762 64.44 -22.40 -32.45
CA GLU A 762 65.39 -23.18 -33.24
C GLU A 762 65.92 -24.40 -32.46
N ARG A 763 66.29 -24.22 -31.19
CA ARG A 763 66.65 -25.35 -30.29
C ARG A 763 65.53 -26.38 -30.17
N TYR A 764 64.28 -25.93 -30.09
CA TYR A 764 63.12 -26.83 -30.02
C TYR A 764 62.90 -27.60 -31.34
N CYS A 765 63.06 -26.93 -32.49
CA CYS A 765 62.92 -27.53 -33.81
C CYS A 765 64.04 -28.52 -34.11
N ARG A 766 65.31 -28.19 -33.83
CA ARG A 766 66.46 -29.11 -34.01
C ARG A 766 66.36 -30.33 -33.10
N LYS A 767 65.91 -30.16 -31.84
CA LYS A 767 65.69 -31.28 -30.90
C LYS A 767 64.66 -32.30 -31.39
N ASN A 768 63.64 -31.84 -32.12
CA ASN A 768 62.51 -32.68 -32.52
C ASN A 768 62.45 -33.01 -34.02
N GLY A 769 63.36 -32.46 -34.84
CA GLY A 769 63.39 -32.71 -36.29
C GLY A 769 62.20 -32.09 -37.06
N TYR A 770 61.72 -30.92 -36.65
CA TYR A 770 60.58 -30.24 -37.29
C TYR A 770 61.03 -29.15 -38.25
N LEU A 771 60.21 -28.84 -39.27
CA LEU A 771 60.42 -27.72 -40.22
C LEU A 771 61.70 -27.77 -41.06
N GLY A 772 62.19 -28.98 -41.41
CA GLY A 772 63.35 -29.17 -42.29
C GLY A 772 64.71 -29.25 -41.58
N PHE A 773 64.72 -29.22 -40.24
CA PHE A 773 65.93 -29.46 -39.44
C PHE A 773 66.19 -30.96 -39.25
N GLU A 774 67.41 -31.42 -39.54
CA GLU A 774 67.85 -32.78 -39.19
C GLU A 774 67.93 -32.94 -37.66
N LYS A 775 67.47 -34.09 -37.16
CA LYS A 775 67.51 -34.43 -35.74
C LYS A 775 68.95 -34.75 -35.36
N GLN A 776 69.66 -33.79 -34.76
CA GLN A 776 71.06 -33.99 -34.37
C GLN A 776 71.18 -34.67 -32.99
N ASP A 777 72.09 -35.63 -32.90
CA ASP A 777 72.47 -36.30 -31.64
C ASP A 777 73.19 -35.32 -30.70
N ALA A 778 72.97 -35.52 -29.40
CA ALA A 778 73.29 -34.56 -28.33
C ALA A 778 74.79 -34.18 -28.22
N GLU A 779 75.69 -34.98 -28.79
CA GLU A 779 77.14 -34.78 -28.69
C GLU A 779 77.68 -33.72 -29.67
N THR A 780 76.89 -33.29 -30.67
CA THR A 780 77.32 -32.29 -31.67
C THR A 780 76.95 -30.83 -31.33
N MET A 781 76.30 -30.58 -30.18
CA MET A 781 75.81 -29.23 -29.83
C MET A 781 76.91 -28.20 -29.59
N GLU A 782 78.15 -28.61 -29.32
CA GLU A 782 79.24 -27.69 -28.94
C GLU A 782 80.09 -27.18 -30.11
N GLN A 783 79.87 -27.66 -31.35
CA GLN A 783 80.66 -27.23 -32.53
C GLN A 783 79.88 -26.53 -33.64
N ALA A 784 78.57 -26.31 -33.51
CA ALA A 784 77.79 -25.58 -34.53
C ALA A 784 77.72 -24.07 -34.25
N GLN A 785 78.89 -23.43 -34.08
CA GLN A 785 79.00 -21.97 -33.99
C GLN A 785 79.63 -21.41 -35.27
N LYS A 786 79.04 -21.72 -36.44
CA LYS A 786 79.35 -21.03 -37.69
C LYS A 786 78.31 -21.33 -38.78
N VAL A 787 77.78 -20.24 -39.34
CA VAL A 787 77.13 -20.09 -40.66
C VAL A 787 75.62 -20.43 -40.76
N GLY A 788 74.80 -19.38 -40.78
CA GLY A 788 73.97 -19.07 -41.96
C GLY A 788 72.58 -19.71 -42.13
N ASP A 789 71.71 -19.77 -41.11
CA ASP A 789 70.29 -20.17 -41.33
C ASP A 789 69.23 -19.49 -40.42
N THR A 790 69.64 -18.55 -39.55
CA THR A 790 68.74 -17.84 -38.63
C THR A 790 67.66 -17.01 -39.36
N SER A 791 68.01 -16.38 -40.48
CA SER A 791 67.07 -15.54 -41.25
C SER A 791 65.86 -16.30 -41.80
N ARG A 792 65.98 -17.60 -42.12
CA ARG A 792 64.87 -18.42 -42.64
C ARG A 792 63.87 -18.83 -41.56
N VAL A 793 64.36 -19.12 -40.35
CA VAL A 793 63.51 -19.49 -39.21
C VAL A 793 62.71 -18.28 -38.73
N ALA A 794 63.38 -17.13 -38.59
CA ALA A 794 62.73 -15.89 -38.28
C ALA A 794 61.63 -15.56 -39.31
N ALA A 795 61.93 -15.73 -40.60
CA ALA A 795 60.97 -15.42 -41.67
C ALA A 795 59.75 -16.34 -41.63
N SER A 796 59.96 -17.62 -41.35
CA SER A 796 58.88 -18.59 -41.16
C SER A 796 58.00 -18.22 -39.96
N PHE A 797 58.61 -17.78 -38.86
CA PHE A 797 57.86 -17.29 -37.70
C PHE A 797 57.04 -16.02 -38.03
N ALA A 798 57.64 -15.07 -38.77
CA ALA A 798 56.94 -13.87 -39.23
C ALA A 798 55.75 -14.20 -40.14
N ASN A 799 55.90 -15.19 -41.04
CA ASN A 799 54.80 -15.70 -41.87
C ASN A 799 53.63 -16.24 -41.03
N MET A 800 53.93 -17.02 -39.99
CA MET A 800 52.91 -17.57 -39.09
C MET A 800 52.15 -16.47 -38.34
N VAL A 801 52.88 -15.46 -37.83
CA VAL A 801 52.29 -14.32 -37.12
C VAL A 801 51.42 -13.48 -38.06
N ALA A 802 51.89 -13.19 -39.27
CA ALA A 802 51.13 -12.46 -40.28
C ALA A 802 49.84 -13.21 -40.68
N ALA A 803 49.95 -14.52 -40.92
CA ALA A 803 48.80 -15.36 -41.24
C ALA A 803 47.77 -15.37 -40.10
N TYR A 804 48.23 -15.44 -38.85
CA TYR A 804 47.36 -15.40 -37.67
C TYR A 804 46.62 -14.07 -37.53
N ILE A 805 47.30 -12.94 -37.74
CA ILE A 805 46.68 -11.60 -37.70
C ILE A 805 45.59 -11.50 -38.77
N LEU A 806 45.86 -11.96 -39.99
CA LEU A 806 44.88 -11.92 -41.09
C LEU A 806 43.66 -12.81 -40.80
N VAL A 807 43.87 -14.03 -40.29
CA VAL A 807 42.77 -14.93 -39.89
C VAL A 807 41.93 -14.36 -38.75
N LYS A 808 42.54 -13.56 -37.86
CA LYS A 808 41.82 -12.81 -36.82
C LYS A 808 41.05 -11.60 -37.37
N ALA A 809 41.60 -10.88 -38.34
CA ALA A 809 40.90 -9.78 -38.98
C ALA A 809 39.61 -10.25 -39.67
N LEU A 810 39.58 -11.50 -40.14
CA LEU A 810 38.45 -12.12 -40.83
C LEU A 810 37.40 -12.79 -39.91
N ILE A 811 37.45 -12.59 -38.58
CA ILE A 811 36.50 -13.20 -37.63
C ILE A 811 35.02 -12.98 -38.01
N PRO A 812 34.55 -11.76 -38.37
CA PRO A 812 33.15 -11.55 -38.72
C PRO A 812 32.70 -12.38 -39.92
N LEU A 813 33.55 -12.46 -40.95
CA LEU A 813 33.29 -13.23 -42.16
C LEU A 813 33.26 -14.74 -41.85
N ARG A 814 34.20 -15.21 -41.01
CA ARG A 814 34.28 -16.62 -40.56
C ARG A 814 33.08 -17.05 -39.75
N ILE A 815 32.58 -16.20 -38.85
CA ILE A 815 31.37 -16.46 -38.08
C ILE A 815 30.17 -16.53 -39.04
N GLY A 816 30.05 -15.60 -39.99
CA GLY A 816 29.00 -15.60 -41.01
C GLY A 816 28.98 -16.89 -41.84
N ALA A 817 30.14 -17.31 -42.35
CA ALA A 817 30.30 -18.55 -43.10
C ALA A 817 29.96 -19.79 -42.26
N SER A 818 30.41 -19.84 -41.00
CA SER A 818 30.13 -20.95 -40.09
C SER A 818 28.63 -21.06 -39.78
N VAL A 819 27.93 -19.94 -39.62
CA VAL A 819 26.47 -19.94 -39.42
C VAL A 819 25.74 -20.42 -40.67
N ALA A 820 26.13 -19.96 -41.85
CA ALA A 820 25.50 -20.35 -43.12
C ALA A 820 25.68 -21.85 -43.42
N LEU A 821 26.87 -22.40 -43.11
CA LEU A 821 27.22 -23.78 -43.39
C LEU A 821 26.83 -24.77 -42.27
N ALA A 822 26.50 -24.29 -41.07
CA ALA A 822 26.19 -25.17 -39.93
C ALA A 822 25.01 -26.11 -40.18
N ALA A 823 23.93 -25.62 -40.80
CA ALA A 823 22.76 -26.45 -41.11
C ALA A 823 23.05 -27.53 -42.15
N PRO A 824 23.62 -27.23 -43.35
CA PRO A 824 23.97 -28.26 -44.31
C PRO A 824 25.02 -29.23 -43.77
N PHE A 825 26.06 -28.77 -43.07
CA PHE A 825 27.08 -29.63 -42.46
C PHE A 825 26.49 -30.58 -41.40
N SER A 826 25.54 -30.11 -40.60
CA SER A 826 24.83 -30.94 -39.62
C SER A 826 24.10 -32.10 -40.30
N ARG A 827 23.38 -31.83 -41.40
CA ARG A 827 22.60 -32.85 -42.14
C ARG A 827 23.49 -33.84 -42.87
N THR A 828 24.56 -33.38 -43.50
CA THR A 828 25.38 -34.21 -44.39
C THR A 828 26.47 -34.98 -43.65
N VAL A 829 27.01 -34.43 -42.56
CA VAL A 829 28.17 -35.01 -41.87
C VAL A 829 27.76 -35.59 -40.50
N LEU A 830 27.22 -34.77 -39.60
CA LEU A 830 27.05 -35.18 -38.20
C LEU A 830 25.84 -36.08 -37.95
N GLU A 831 24.71 -35.86 -38.62
CA GLU A 831 23.51 -36.70 -38.44
C GLU A 831 23.71 -38.15 -38.91
N PRO A 832 24.34 -38.42 -40.08
CA PRO A 832 24.69 -39.78 -40.50
C PRO A 832 25.65 -40.46 -39.50
N LEU A 833 26.65 -39.73 -38.99
CA LEU A 833 27.59 -40.23 -37.97
C LEU A 833 26.91 -40.61 -36.64
N LYS A 834 25.83 -39.90 -36.27
CA LYS A 834 25.00 -40.22 -35.09
C LYS A 834 24.27 -41.56 -35.25
N GLY A 835 23.88 -41.91 -36.48
CA GLY A 835 23.28 -43.21 -36.82
C GLY A 835 24.27 -44.37 -36.78
N VAL A 836 25.52 -44.14 -37.18
CA VAL A 836 26.62 -45.14 -37.14
C VAL A 836 27.06 -45.40 -35.70
N THR A 837 27.27 -44.34 -34.92
CA THR A 837 27.66 -44.44 -33.49
C THR A 837 26.59 -45.13 -32.64
N ARG A 838 25.29 -44.84 -32.85
CA ARG A 838 24.21 -45.59 -32.17
C ARG A 838 24.20 -47.08 -32.53
N ARG A 839 24.55 -47.46 -33.76
CA ARG A 839 24.65 -48.87 -34.19
C ARG A 839 25.83 -49.59 -33.52
N ILE A 840 26.96 -48.89 -33.34
CA ILE A 840 28.14 -49.42 -32.65
C ILE A 840 27.88 -49.59 -31.15
N PHE A 841 27.21 -48.63 -30.50
CA PHE A 841 26.90 -48.72 -29.07
C PHE A 841 25.77 -49.71 -28.75
N ARG A 842 24.80 -49.95 -29.65
CA ARG A 842 23.78 -51.00 -29.47
C ARG A 842 24.35 -52.42 -29.54
N ARG A 843 25.44 -52.65 -30.29
CA ARG A 843 26.10 -53.96 -30.35
C ARG A 843 26.85 -54.35 -29.05
N ARG A 844 27.00 -53.43 -28.09
CA ARG A 844 27.65 -53.69 -26.78
C ARG A 844 26.68 -53.95 -25.63
N ALA A 845 25.37 -53.86 -25.86
CA ALA A 845 24.37 -54.17 -24.84
C ALA A 845 23.65 -55.47 -25.20
N THR A 846 24.26 -56.60 -24.86
CA THR A 846 23.54 -57.88 -24.71
C THR A 846 22.64 -57.79 -23.47
N PRO A 847 21.40 -58.31 -23.51
CA PRO A 847 20.53 -58.36 -22.34
C PRO A 847 20.95 -59.54 -21.46
N THR A 848 21.53 -59.28 -20.29
CA THR A 848 21.62 -60.31 -19.24
C THR A 848 20.24 -60.52 -18.65
N ARG A 849 19.70 -61.71 -18.90
CA ARG A 849 18.49 -62.27 -18.32
C ARG A 849 18.88 -63.02 -17.04
N ALA A 850 18.52 -62.47 -15.88
CA ALA A 850 18.29 -63.13 -14.59
C ALA A 850 17.76 -62.07 -13.62
#